data_AF-A0A6P7G0L0-F1
#
_entry.id   AF-A0A6P7G0L0-F1
#
_cell.length_a   1.000
_cell.length_b   1.000
_cell.length_c   1.000
_cell.angle_alpha   90.00
_cell.angle_beta   90.00
_cell.angle_gamma   90.00
#
_symmetry.space_group_name_H-M   'P 1'
#
loop_
_entity.id
_entity.type
_entity.pdbx_description
1 polymer ?
#
loop_
_entity_poly.entity_id
_entity_poly.type
_entity_poly.pdbx_seq_one_letter_code
_entity_poly.pdbx_strand_id
1 'polypeptide(L)'
;MIAIIVIVVVVFLNLGNCNYTIDTHVNWRFVPNDICGTTKYDGHRSRIIGGKKSKVGEFPWLVRLGWNFLGFKYWNCGGTLITEKYVLTAGHCFYNDAVRVGPIDPGAECETSYCSEYQIRNVKKWVFNDYVKESMRYDIALILLDEPVQFTEFVKPACLPRKHLLYENLLGHHVDIAGWGYTDNNGNLPDSLMHINLPIIKKQTCELGYKKKLISSQLCIGKIGDSGQDSCNGDSGSGVTMKRALDGKTRHYLVGIVSHGFTQCATGPGIYTSVSHYVNKILDNITSTCLVISSFLNRLLMKDCDFCSCCDIKMRRSFGLLLVFLGLWTLCIAQTEYCMTPRQEGGDCKIITQCPSLFKILKNRPIRSEDADYLRKSQCGFEGTLPKVCCALQETVQTTTQRQVDYDTPKPADSPLLPSKEDCGIGSIPDKIYGGNTTDLDEFPWMALLDYEKDNGNHGFYCGGVLINSRYILTAAHCVKGKDLPRNWKLVGVRLGEYNLETDTDCVQTVSGQKCAPPPVNVAVEEQIAHEQYKPYDQNQYHDIALLRLARNVKITGFVRPICLPKTADDQSKNYTGKKLTVAGWGKTETRSESNIKLKLDVPVKANTECSRTYRQAGVQVNNGQLCAGGEKGKDSCRGDSGGPLMAYAADEEFQLNWFIIGVVSFGPSPCGMENWPGVYTKVANYVPWIVSKLRP
;
A
#
# COMPACT_ATOMS: atom_id res chain seq x y z
N MET A 1 -2.88 -14.94 60.21
CA MET A 1 -2.09 -14.12 59.25
C MET A 1 -1.01 -14.90 58.48
N ILE A 2 -1.06 -16.24 58.40
CA ILE A 2 -0.14 -17.02 57.52
C ILE A 2 -0.91 -17.81 56.44
N ALA A 3 -2.21 -18.07 56.60
CA ALA A 3 -3.01 -18.81 55.60
C ALA A 3 -3.47 -17.98 54.37
N ILE A 4 -3.47 -16.64 54.46
CA ILE A 4 -3.86 -15.76 53.33
C ILE A 4 -2.69 -15.54 52.36
N ILE A 5 -1.44 -15.75 52.82
CA ILE A 5 -0.24 -15.53 52.00
C ILE A 5 0.01 -16.71 51.03
N VAL A 6 -0.51 -17.91 51.33
CA VAL A 6 -0.31 -19.09 50.46
C VAL A 6 -1.27 -19.12 49.25
N ILE A 7 -2.45 -18.50 49.34
CA ILE A 7 -3.40 -18.45 48.20
C ILE A 7 -2.98 -17.39 47.16
N VAL A 8 -2.34 -16.30 47.58
CA VAL A 8 -1.87 -15.26 46.64
C VAL A 8 -0.68 -15.73 45.81
N VAL A 9 0.16 -16.65 46.32
CA VAL A 9 1.35 -17.12 45.59
C VAL A 9 1.03 -18.19 44.53
N VAL A 10 -0.11 -18.88 44.62
CA VAL A 10 -0.52 -19.87 43.59
C VAL A 10 -1.28 -19.23 42.41
N VAL A 11 -1.85 -18.04 42.58
CA VAL A 11 -2.57 -17.33 41.49
C VAL A 11 -1.63 -16.53 40.58
N PHE A 12 -0.38 -16.26 41.01
CA PHE A 12 0.61 -15.53 40.20
C PHE A 12 1.49 -16.41 39.29
N LEU A 13 1.21 -17.70 39.14
CA LEU A 13 1.97 -18.59 38.24
C LEU A 13 1.21 -19.06 36.99
N ASN A 14 0.05 -18.48 36.66
CA ASN A 14 -0.65 -18.81 35.42
C ASN A 14 -1.34 -17.63 34.73
N LEU A 15 -0.73 -16.44 34.78
CA LEU A 15 -0.96 -15.44 33.75
C LEU A 15 0.05 -15.69 32.63
N GLY A 16 -0.22 -16.74 31.84
CA GLY A 16 0.41 -16.90 30.55
C GLY A 16 0.19 -15.62 29.74
N ASN A 17 1.29 -15.05 29.25
CA ASN A 17 1.30 -13.92 28.35
C ASN A 17 0.30 -14.16 27.21
N CYS A 18 -0.84 -13.46 27.20
CA CYS A 18 -1.52 -13.16 25.95
C CYS A 18 -0.70 -12.09 25.23
N ASN A 19 0.44 -12.52 24.71
CA ASN A 19 1.19 -11.80 23.70
C ASN A 19 0.29 -11.77 22.45
N TYR A 20 -0.52 -10.72 22.30
CA TYR A 20 -1.11 -10.39 21.01
C TYR A 20 0.01 -9.90 20.09
N THR A 21 0.78 -10.82 19.53
CA THR A 21 1.56 -10.55 18.33
C THR A 21 0.58 -10.34 17.19
N ILE A 22 0.29 -9.07 16.87
CA ILE A 22 -0.63 -8.68 15.82
C ILE A 22 0.14 -8.55 14.51
N ASP A 23 0.24 -9.65 13.78
CA ASP A 23 0.47 -9.67 12.33
C ASP A 23 -0.86 -9.50 11.55
N THR A 24 -1.90 -8.92 12.19
CA THR A 24 -3.29 -9.16 11.78
C THR A 24 -3.70 -8.38 10.53
N HIS A 25 -3.97 -9.11 9.47
CA HIS A 25 -4.77 -8.64 8.37
C HIS A 25 -6.15 -8.13 8.83
N VAL A 26 -6.77 -7.27 8.01
CA VAL A 26 -7.82 -6.36 8.49
C VAL A 26 -9.10 -7.04 8.97
N ASN A 27 -9.53 -8.13 8.33
CA ASN A 27 -10.63 -8.94 8.84
C ASN A 27 -10.21 -10.03 9.84
N TRP A 28 -8.91 -10.29 10.08
CA TRP A 28 -8.45 -11.23 11.13
C TRP A 28 -8.75 -10.75 12.55
N ARG A 29 -9.14 -9.48 12.71
CA ARG A 29 -9.74 -9.03 13.97
C ARG A 29 -11.09 -9.68 14.27
N PHE A 30 -11.74 -10.28 13.27
CA PHE A 30 -13.08 -10.86 13.35
C PHE A 30 -13.12 -12.34 12.94
N VAL A 31 -11.99 -12.90 12.52
CA VAL A 31 -11.85 -14.31 12.14
C VAL A 31 -10.53 -14.85 12.70
N PRO A 32 -10.42 -16.14 13.05
CA PRO A 32 -9.15 -16.73 13.47
C PRO A 32 -7.98 -16.36 12.53
N ASN A 33 -6.80 -16.08 13.12
CA ASN A 33 -5.65 -15.40 12.47
C ASN A 33 -5.07 -16.13 11.24
N ASP A 34 -5.52 -17.33 10.92
CA ASP A 34 -4.98 -18.20 9.89
C ASP A 34 -6.00 -18.68 8.84
N ILE A 35 -7.29 -18.33 8.96
CA ILE A 35 -8.32 -18.97 8.13
C ILE A 35 -8.68 -18.20 6.85
N CYS A 36 -8.63 -16.86 6.83
CA CYS A 36 -9.10 -16.15 5.65
C CYS A 36 -8.20 -16.37 4.44
N GLY A 37 -8.84 -16.40 3.26
CA GLY A 37 -8.17 -16.50 1.98
C GLY A 37 -7.38 -17.80 1.82
N THR A 38 -7.61 -18.81 2.67
CA THR A 38 -7.01 -20.13 2.53
C THR A 38 -7.97 -21.08 1.82
N THR A 39 -7.41 -21.99 1.05
CA THR A 39 -8.15 -22.99 0.28
C THR A 39 -7.48 -24.36 0.42
N LYS A 40 -8.24 -25.44 0.15
CA LYS A 40 -7.73 -26.81 0.17
C LYS A 40 -6.56 -27.04 -0.80
N TYR A 41 -6.41 -26.16 -1.78
CA TYR A 41 -5.43 -26.30 -2.86
C TYR A 41 -4.26 -25.31 -2.78
N ASP A 42 -4.07 -24.61 -1.66
CA ASP A 42 -2.92 -23.74 -1.44
C ASP A 42 -1.60 -24.52 -1.60
N GLY A 43 -0.75 -24.13 -2.56
CA GLY A 43 0.52 -24.80 -2.87
C GLY A 43 0.55 -25.65 -4.14
N HIS A 44 -0.60 -25.90 -4.78
CA HIS A 44 -0.63 -26.59 -6.08
C HIS A 44 -0.42 -25.61 -7.25
N ARG A 45 0.58 -25.89 -8.11
CA ARG A 45 0.82 -25.15 -9.36
C ARG A 45 -0.21 -25.54 -10.42
N SER A 46 -1.36 -24.90 -10.48
CA SER A 46 -2.24 -24.96 -11.65
C SER A 46 -1.86 -23.88 -12.66
N ARG A 47 -1.26 -24.28 -13.78
CA ARG A 47 -1.03 -23.45 -14.97
C ARG A 47 -2.09 -23.79 -15.99
N ILE A 48 -3.22 -23.08 -16.09
CA ILE A 48 -4.12 -23.35 -17.22
C ILE A 48 -4.94 -22.16 -17.73
N ILE A 49 -5.19 -22.16 -19.05
CA ILE A 49 -5.80 -21.11 -19.89
C ILE A 49 -7.18 -21.60 -20.39
N GLY A 50 -8.21 -20.74 -20.39
CA GLY A 50 -9.59 -21.07 -20.76
C GLY A 50 -10.40 -21.56 -19.56
N GLY A 51 -11.60 -21.01 -19.32
CA GLY A 51 -12.39 -21.25 -18.10
C GLY A 51 -12.61 -22.73 -17.75
N LYS A 52 -12.63 -23.04 -16.46
CA LYS A 52 -12.58 -24.44 -15.97
C LYS A 52 -13.57 -24.71 -14.87
N LYS A 53 -14.03 -25.96 -14.84
CA LYS A 53 -14.66 -26.55 -13.67
C LYS A 53 -13.73 -26.41 -12.47
N SER A 54 -14.23 -25.73 -11.44
CA SER A 54 -13.57 -25.58 -10.15
C SER A 54 -13.56 -26.91 -9.40
N LYS A 55 -12.54 -27.14 -8.59
CA LYS A 55 -12.57 -28.25 -7.63
C LYS A 55 -13.40 -27.85 -6.40
N VAL A 56 -14.03 -28.84 -5.76
CA VAL A 56 -14.77 -28.62 -4.51
C VAL A 56 -13.81 -28.11 -3.42
N GLY A 57 -14.13 -26.97 -2.82
CA GLY A 57 -13.28 -26.32 -1.81
C GLY A 57 -12.17 -25.43 -2.38
N GLU A 58 -12.13 -25.19 -3.70
CA GLU A 58 -11.17 -24.25 -4.31
C GLU A 58 -11.48 -22.79 -3.97
N PHE A 59 -12.76 -22.43 -3.91
CA PHE A 59 -13.25 -21.10 -3.54
C PHE A 59 -14.21 -21.16 -2.32
N PRO A 60 -13.70 -21.49 -1.11
CA PRO A 60 -14.54 -21.77 0.06
C PRO A 60 -15.27 -20.55 0.64
N TRP A 61 -14.98 -19.36 0.13
CA TRP A 61 -15.65 -18.10 0.47
C TRP A 61 -16.81 -17.75 -0.45
N LEU A 62 -16.99 -18.47 -1.56
CA LEU A 62 -18.05 -18.18 -2.51
C LEU A 62 -19.40 -18.64 -1.94
N VAL A 63 -20.43 -17.81 -2.08
CA VAL A 63 -21.78 -18.09 -1.57
C VAL A 63 -22.82 -17.90 -2.67
N ARG A 64 -23.95 -18.60 -2.58
CA ARG A 64 -25.14 -18.35 -3.42
C ARG A 64 -26.16 -17.54 -2.65
N LEU A 65 -26.72 -16.53 -3.29
CA LEU A 65 -27.87 -15.78 -2.83
C LEU A 65 -29.10 -16.20 -3.63
N GLY A 66 -30.21 -16.34 -2.92
CA GLY A 66 -31.48 -16.71 -3.53
C GLY A 66 -32.67 -16.14 -2.77
N TRP A 67 -33.84 -16.24 -3.39
CA TRP A 67 -35.12 -15.98 -2.73
C TRP A 67 -35.90 -17.27 -2.53
N ASN A 68 -36.81 -17.27 -1.56
CA ASN A 68 -37.80 -18.31 -1.41
C ASN A 68 -39.10 -17.97 -2.16
N PHE A 69 -39.57 -18.86 -3.02
CA PHE A 69 -40.85 -18.73 -3.70
C PHE A 69 -41.60 -20.08 -3.65
N LEU A 70 -42.78 -20.09 -3.03
CA LEU A 70 -43.63 -21.28 -2.83
C LEU A 70 -42.90 -22.48 -2.18
N GLY A 71 -41.94 -22.22 -1.29
CA GLY A 71 -41.15 -23.27 -0.61
C GLY A 71 -39.92 -23.73 -1.40
N PHE A 72 -39.72 -23.25 -2.62
CA PHE A 72 -38.54 -23.52 -3.44
C PHE A 72 -37.56 -22.35 -3.38
N LYS A 73 -36.27 -22.65 -3.21
CA LYS A 73 -35.19 -21.64 -3.22
C LYS A 73 -34.62 -21.49 -4.62
N TYR A 74 -34.68 -20.26 -5.14
CA TYR A 74 -34.15 -19.89 -6.45
C TYR A 74 -32.85 -19.12 -6.27
N TRP A 75 -31.74 -19.67 -6.75
CA TRP A 75 -30.40 -19.08 -6.61
C TRP A 75 -30.04 -18.29 -7.86
N ASN A 76 -29.75 -17.00 -7.73
CA ASN A 76 -29.58 -16.13 -8.89
C ASN A 76 -28.46 -15.09 -8.77
N CYS A 77 -27.87 -14.94 -7.58
CA CYS A 77 -26.69 -14.11 -7.36
C CYS A 77 -25.62 -14.87 -6.60
N GLY A 78 -24.38 -14.40 -6.71
CA GLY A 78 -23.25 -14.82 -5.91
C GLY A 78 -22.88 -13.80 -4.84
N GLY A 79 -22.05 -14.22 -3.90
CA GLY A 79 -21.51 -13.38 -2.85
C GLY A 79 -20.18 -13.92 -2.34
N THR A 80 -19.58 -13.18 -1.43
CA THR A 80 -18.35 -13.60 -0.75
C THR A 80 -18.50 -13.51 0.75
N LEU A 81 -18.26 -14.63 1.44
CA LEU A 81 -18.14 -14.70 2.88
C LEU A 81 -16.85 -13.98 3.31
N ILE A 82 -16.97 -12.98 4.19
CA ILE A 82 -15.82 -12.19 4.69
C ILE A 82 -15.58 -12.38 6.20
N THR A 83 -16.59 -12.91 6.91
CA THR A 83 -16.56 -13.40 8.30
C THR A 83 -17.62 -14.49 8.46
N GLU A 84 -17.79 -15.07 9.64
CA GLU A 84 -18.84 -16.06 9.95
C GLU A 84 -20.28 -15.52 9.83
N LYS A 85 -20.48 -14.19 9.83
CA LYS A 85 -21.80 -13.55 9.80
C LYS A 85 -22.03 -12.57 8.66
N TYR A 86 -20.98 -12.21 7.93
CA TYR A 86 -21.05 -11.13 6.95
C TYR A 86 -20.68 -11.63 5.55
N VAL A 87 -21.54 -11.27 4.60
CA VAL A 87 -21.40 -11.57 3.17
C VAL A 87 -21.38 -10.27 2.38
N LEU A 88 -20.42 -10.14 1.47
CA LEU A 88 -20.34 -9.04 0.52
C LEU A 88 -20.90 -9.49 -0.84
N THR A 89 -21.69 -8.65 -1.49
CA THR A 89 -22.30 -8.97 -2.80
C THR A 89 -22.55 -7.69 -3.60
N ALA A 90 -23.11 -7.81 -4.80
CA ALA A 90 -23.54 -6.69 -5.63
C ALA A 90 -24.85 -6.10 -5.05
N GLY A 91 -24.97 -4.77 -5.07
CA GLY A 91 -26.13 -4.09 -4.49
C GLY A 91 -27.41 -4.31 -5.29
N HIS A 92 -27.32 -4.64 -6.58
CA HIS A 92 -28.47 -5.03 -7.38
C HIS A 92 -29.08 -6.40 -7.01
N CYS A 93 -28.41 -7.20 -6.17
CA CYS A 93 -28.89 -8.50 -5.67
C CYS A 93 -29.77 -8.40 -4.40
N PHE A 94 -30.22 -7.19 -4.03
CA PHE A 94 -30.85 -6.86 -2.74
C PHE A 94 -32.17 -7.58 -2.41
N TYR A 95 -32.81 -8.20 -3.38
CA TYR A 95 -34.10 -8.87 -3.22
C TYR A 95 -33.97 -10.32 -2.70
N ASN A 96 -32.73 -10.82 -2.53
CA ASN A 96 -32.47 -12.16 -2.02
C ASN A 96 -32.62 -12.22 -0.49
N ASP A 97 -33.18 -13.32 0.03
CA ASP A 97 -33.47 -13.52 1.45
C ASP A 97 -32.75 -14.74 2.06
N ALA A 98 -32.06 -15.54 1.24
CA ALA A 98 -31.33 -16.72 1.66
C ALA A 98 -29.89 -16.74 1.10
N VAL A 99 -28.97 -17.27 1.91
CA VAL A 99 -27.56 -17.47 1.57
C VAL A 99 -27.19 -18.94 1.78
N ARG A 100 -26.63 -19.59 0.76
CA ARG A 100 -26.04 -20.94 0.85
C ARG A 100 -24.53 -20.87 0.78
N VAL A 101 -23.85 -21.54 1.72
CA VAL A 101 -22.39 -21.69 1.79
C VAL A 101 -22.00 -23.16 1.87
N GLY A 102 -20.74 -23.50 1.53
CA GLY A 102 -20.18 -24.86 1.67
C GLY A 102 -19.91 -25.52 0.32
N PRO A 103 -20.03 -26.85 0.20
CA PRO A 103 -19.94 -27.53 -1.08
C PRO A 103 -21.13 -27.15 -1.98
N ILE A 104 -20.87 -26.44 -3.08
CA ILE A 104 -21.90 -25.86 -3.96
C ILE A 104 -21.82 -26.43 -5.39
N ASP A 105 -21.46 -27.71 -5.53
CA ASP A 105 -21.47 -28.43 -6.82
C ASP A 105 -22.66 -29.42 -6.85
N PRO A 106 -23.85 -29.03 -7.33
CA PRO A 106 -24.98 -29.95 -7.46
C PRO A 106 -24.88 -30.93 -8.65
N GLY A 107 -23.77 -30.96 -9.40
CA GLY A 107 -23.62 -31.84 -10.57
C GLY A 107 -23.44 -33.33 -10.26
N ALA A 108 -23.48 -34.16 -11.32
CA ALA A 108 -23.39 -35.62 -11.28
C ALA A 108 -22.11 -36.19 -10.61
N GLU A 109 -21.09 -35.36 -10.34
CA GLU A 109 -19.88 -35.75 -9.62
C GLU A 109 -19.96 -35.55 -8.09
N CYS A 110 -21.08 -35.06 -7.56
CA CYS A 110 -21.29 -35.02 -6.10
C CYS A 110 -21.67 -36.40 -5.53
N GLU A 111 -20.98 -37.46 -5.96
CA GLU A 111 -21.13 -38.85 -5.50
C GLU A 111 -20.43 -39.10 -4.14
N THR A 112 -20.08 -38.06 -3.40
CA THR A 112 -19.24 -38.14 -2.19
C THR A 112 -19.99 -37.71 -0.92
N SER A 113 -19.55 -38.22 0.23
CA SER A 113 -20.22 -38.01 1.54
C SER A 113 -20.29 -36.54 1.98
N TYR A 114 -19.40 -35.68 1.49
CA TYR A 114 -19.29 -34.28 1.90
C TYR A 114 -20.28 -33.32 1.19
N CYS A 115 -21.02 -33.77 0.17
CA CYS A 115 -21.98 -32.93 -0.57
C CYS A 115 -23.18 -32.43 0.27
N SER A 116 -23.39 -33.03 1.44
CA SER A 116 -24.44 -32.66 2.39
C SER A 116 -24.00 -31.63 3.43
N GLU A 117 -22.72 -31.23 3.46
CA GLU A 117 -22.14 -30.33 4.48
C GLU A 117 -22.41 -28.83 4.23
N TYR A 118 -23.32 -28.50 3.29
CA TYR A 118 -23.68 -27.11 3.02
C TYR A 118 -24.50 -26.52 4.16
N GLN A 119 -24.42 -25.19 4.30
CA GLN A 119 -25.17 -24.45 5.31
C GLN A 119 -26.04 -23.41 4.62
N ILE A 120 -27.29 -23.28 5.06
CA ILE A 120 -28.18 -22.20 4.61
C ILE A 120 -28.44 -21.26 5.79
N ARG A 121 -28.36 -19.96 5.52
CA ARG A 121 -28.67 -18.87 6.44
C ARG A 121 -29.65 -17.91 5.78
N ASN A 122 -30.50 -17.25 6.57
CA ASN A 122 -31.35 -16.21 6.03
C ASN A 122 -30.66 -14.85 6.16
N VAL A 123 -31.06 -13.91 5.32
CA VAL A 123 -30.62 -12.52 5.41
C VAL A 123 -31.35 -11.86 6.59
N LYS A 124 -30.60 -11.55 7.65
CA LYS A 124 -31.13 -10.79 8.79
C LYS A 124 -31.27 -9.31 8.45
N LYS A 125 -30.26 -8.75 7.79
CA LYS A 125 -30.23 -7.34 7.44
C LYS A 125 -29.29 -7.07 6.26
N TRP A 126 -29.74 -6.21 5.36
CA TRP A 126 -28.88 -5.47 4.43
C TRP A 126 -28.26 -4.28 5.18
N VAL A 127 -27.03 -4.43 5.63
CA VAL A 127 -26.34 -3.46 6.50
C VAL A 127 -26.14 -2.14 5.77
N PHE A 128 -25.74 -2.21 4.50
CA PHE A 128 -25.82 -1.10 3.56
C PHE A 128 -26.05 -1.66 2.14
N ASN A 129 -26.63 -0.81 1.28
CA ASN A 129 -26.72 -1.00 -0.16
C ASN A 129 -26.65 0.38 -0.82
N ASP A 130 -25.54 0.68 -1.48
CA ASP A 130 -25.31 2.01 -2.08
C ASP A 130 -25.70 2.07 -3.56
N TYR A 131 -26.25 0.99 -4.10
CA TYR A 131 -26.44 0.80 -5.53
C TYR A 131 -27.41 1.81 -6.16
N VAL A 132 -26.98 2.40 -7.27
CA VAL A 132 -27.77 3.34 -8.09
C VAL A 132 -28.12 2.68 -9.41
N LYS A 133 -29.37 2.22 -9.52
CA LYS A 133 -29.89 1.39 -10.62
C LYS A 133 -29.71 2.01 -12.00
N GLU A 134 -29.97 3.32 -12.15
CA GLU A 134 -29.95 4.02 -13.44
C GLU A 134 -28.53 4.08 -14.01
N SER A 135 -27.53 4.13 -13.13
CA SER A 135 -26.14 4.35 -13.52
C SER A 135 -25.25 3.13 -13.34
N MET A 136 -25.75 2.04 -12.73
CA MET A 136 -24.97 0.87 -12.30
C MET A 136 -23.75 1.26 -11.43
N ARG A 137 -23.83 2.39 -10.71
CA ARG A 137 -22.76 2.88 -9.83
C ARG A 137 -22.98 2.38 -8.41
N TYR A 138 -21.88 2.28 -7.66
CA TYR A 138 -21.88 1.87 -6.25
C TYR A 138 -22.56 0.51 -6.02
N ASP A 139 -22.39 -0.41 -6.97
CA ASP A 139 -23.02 -1.73 -6.97
C ASP A 139 -22.35 -2.68 -5.96
N ILE A 140 -22.59 -2.42 -4.69
CA ILE A 140 -22.08 -3.17 -3.54
C ILE A 140 -23.09 -3.15 -2.40
N ALA A 141 -23.20 -4.29 -1.72
CA ALA A 141 -23.99 -4.42 -0.50
C ALA A 141 -23.31 -5.36 0.51
N LEU A 142 -23.58 -5.09 1.78
CA LEU A 142 -23.12 -5.90 2.91
C LEU A 142 -24.33 -6.53 3.61
N ILE A 143 -24.31 -7.85 3.73
CA ILE A 143 -25.35 -8.66 4.37
C ILE A 143 -24.88 -9.10 5.74
N LEU A 144 -25.78 -9.00 6.72
CA LEU A 144 -25.69 -9.69 8.00
C LEU A 144 -26.60 -10.93 7.97
N LEU A 145 -26.03 -12.09 8.27
CA LEU A 145 -26.76 -13.36 8.40
C LEU A 145 -27.54 -13.43 9.72
N ASP A 146 -28.62 -14.22 9.73
CA ASP A 146 -29.42 -14.50 10.93
C ASP A 146 -28.61 -15.25 11.98
N GLU A 147 -27.91 -16.30 11.55
CA GLU A 147 -27.02 -17.12 12.36
C GLU A 147 -25.61 -17.24 11.75
N PRO A 148 -24.55 -17.39 12.57
CA PRO A 148 -23.21 -17.59 12.05
C PRO A 148 -23.09 -18.89 11.25
N VAL A 149 -22.25 -18.88 10.22
CA VAL A 149 -21.83 -20.10 9.54
C VAL A 149 -20.67 -20.75 10.29
N GLN A 150 -20.62 -22.07 10.28
CA GLN A 150 -19.51 -22.84 10.82
C GLN A 150 -18.40 -22.90 9.76
N PHE A 151 -17.18 -22.53 10.12
CA PHE A 151 -16.05 -22.66 9.21
C PHE A 151 -15.64 -24.13 9.07
N THR A 152 -15.39 -24.54 7.83
CA THR A 152 -14.95 -25.89 7.46
C THR A 152 -13.86 -25.78 6.39
N GLU A 153 -13.36 -26.89 5.86
CA GLU A 153 -12.47 -26.83 4.69
C GLU A 153 -13.17 -26.27 3.43
N PHE A 154 -14.52 -26.29 3.40
CA PHE A 154 -15.36 -25.82 2.29
C PHE A 154 -16.06 -24.48 2.59
N VAL A 155 -16.01 -24.00 3.83
CA VAL A 155 -16.61 -22.72 4.26
C VAL A 155 -15.52 -21.92 4.97
N LYS A 156 -14.95 -20.94 4.29
CA LYS A 156 -13.91 -20.06 4.85
C LYS A 156 -14.11 -18.64 4.36
N PRO A 157 -13.67 -17.61 5.10
CA PRO A 157 -13.81 -16.23 4.65
C PRO A 157 -12.72 -15.87 3.63
N ALA A 158 -13.00 -14.95 2.70
CA ALA A 158 -11.95 -14.29 1.91
C ALA A 158 -11.24 -13.21 2.73
N CYS A 159 -10.01 -12.88 2.36
CA CYS A 159 -9.28 -11.78 3.00
C CYS A 159 -9.70 -10.42 2.42
N LEU A 160 -10.07 -9.44 3.25
CA LEU A 160 -10.30 -8.05 2.83
C LEU A 160 -9.01 -7.21 2.72
N PRO A 161 -8.81 -6.40 1.66
CA PRO A 161 -7.60 -5.59 1.51
C PRO A 161 -7.35 -4.69 2.74
N ARG A 162 -6.09 -4.48 3.10
CA ARG A 162 -5.75 -3.74 4.35
C ARG A 162 -6.15 -2.26 4.33
N LYS A 163 -6.23 -1.67 3.14
CA LYS A 163 -6.53 -0.26 2.93
C LYS A 163 -7.13 -0.05 1.55
N HIS A 164 -7.50 1.20 1.26
CA HIS A 164 -7.83 1.59 -0.10
C HIS A 164 -6.65 1.31 -1.04
N LEU A 165 -6.87 0.41 -2.00
CA LEU A 165 -5.92 0.10 -3.06
C LEU A 165 -6.32 0.92 -4.28
N LEU A 166 -5.40 1.76 -4.73
CA LEU A 166 -5.58 2.56 -5.93
C LEU A 166 -5.73 1.65 -7.14
N TYR A 167 -6.56 2.06 -8.10
CA TYR A 167 -6.85 1.28 -9.29
C TYR A 167 -5.58 0.99 -10.11
N GLU A 168 -4.74 2.01 -10.17
CA GLU A 168 -3.42 2.05 -10.80
C GLU A 168 -2.53 0.91 -10.30
N ASN A 169 -2.62 0.60 -9.00
CA ASN A 169 -1.83 -0.45 -8.37
C ASN A 169 -2.28 -1.87 -8.75
N LEU A 170 -3.53 -2.00 -9.22
CA LEU A 170 -4.13 -3.29 -9.58
C LEU A 170 -3.92 -3.65 -11.05
N LEU A 171 -3.53 -2.70 -11.91
CA LEU A 171 -3.37 -2.91 -13.34
C LEU A 171 -2.35 -4.03 -13.65
N GLY A 172 -2.68 -4.87 -14.63
CA GLY A 172 -1.86 -5.99 -15.09
C GLY A 172 -1.88 -7.23 -14.19
N HIS A 173 -2.36 -7.11 -12.94
CA HIS A 173 -2.51 -8.24 -12.05
C HIS A 173 -3.63 -9.15 -12.54
N HIS A 174 -3.41 -10.45 -12.42
CA HIS A 174 -4.41 -11.46 -12.72
C HIS A 174 -5.22 -11.79 -11.48
N VAL A 175 -6.53 -11.95 -11.67
CA VAL A 175 -7.49 -12.25 -10.63
C VAL A 175 -8.31 -13.47 -10.98
N ASP A 176 -8.64 -14.25 -9.95
CA ASP A 176 -9.53 -15.40 -10.05
C ASP A 176 -10.97 -14.93 -9.82
N ILE A 177 -11.84 -15.26 -10.77
CA ILE A 177 -13.27 -14.99 -10.73
C ILE A 177 -13.96 -16.35 -10.80
N ALA A 178 -14.81 -16.65 -9.82
CA ALA A 178 -15.54 -17.91 -9.75
C ALA A 178 -17.04 -17.65 -9.58
N GLY A 179 -17.87 -18.47 -10.22
CA GLY A 179 -19.32 -18.37 -10.11
C GLY A 179 -20.08 -19.40 -10.98
N TRP A 180 -21.41 -19.27 -11.00
CA TRP A 180 -22.35 -20.17 -11.68
C TRP A 180 -23.11 -19.49 -12.82
N GLY A 181 -22.54 -18.42 -13.37
CA GLY A 181 -23.11 -17.74 -14.52
C GLY A 181 -23.13 -18.62 -15.76
N TYR A 182 -23.93 -18.24 -16.74
CA TYR A 182 -24.07 -18.99 -17.98
C TYR A 182 -22.71 -19.27 -18.65
N THR A 183 -22.48 -20.52 -19.02
CA THR A 183 -21.27 -20.95 -19.74
C THR A 183 -21.37 -20.81 -21.25
N ASP A 184 -22.57 -20.59 -21.77
CA ASP A 184 -22.84 -20.33 -23.18
C ASP A 184 -24.02 -19.36 -23.35
N ASN A 185 -24.15 -18.79 -24.55
CA ASN A 185 -25.26 -17.90 -24.91
C ASN A 185 -26.60 -18.65 -25.09
N ASN A 186 -26.62 -19.97 -24.90
CA ASN A 186 -27.81 -20.81 -25.07
C ASN A 186 -28.60 -20.99 -23.77
N GLY A 187 -28.14 -20.43 -22.66
CA GLY A 187 -28.96 -20.22 -21.46
C GLY A 187 -29.03 -21.40 -20.49
N ASN A 188 -28.08 -22.33 -20.53
CA ASN A 188 -27.97 -23.37 -19.50
C ASN A 188 -27.02 -22.91 -18.39
N LEU A 189 -27.52 -22.84 -17.15
CA LEU A 189 -26.68 -22.63 -15.99
C LEU A 189 -25.80 -23.88 -15.79
N PRO A 190 -24.49 -23.74 -15.53
CA PRO A 190 -23.65 -24.90 -15.28
C PRO A 190 -24.05 -25.58 -13.96
N ASP A 191 -24.13 -26.90 -13.99
CA ASP A 191 -24.35 -27.72 -12.79
C ASP A 191 -23.18 -27.63 -11.80
N SER A 192 -22.00 -27.20 -12.28
CA SER A 192 -20.77 -27.13 -11.51
C SER A 192 -20.21 -25.71 -11.44
N LEU A 193 -19.49 -25.41 -10.35
CA LEU A 193 -18.82 -24.13 -10.16
C LEU A 193 -17.72 -23.94 -11.22
N MET A 194 -17.71 -22.79 -11.88
CA MET A 194 -16.72 -22.43 -12.88
C MET A 194 -15.80 -21.33 -12.36
N HIS A 195 -14.57 -21.28 -12.86
CA HIS A 195 -13.66 -20.17 -12.60
C HIS A 195 -12.82 -19.79 -13.83
N ILE A 196 -12.40 -18.54 -13.86
CA ILE A 196 -11.53 -17.94 -14.87
C ILE A 196 -10.45 -17.10 -14.18
N ASN A 197 -9.32 -16.93 -14.87
CA ASN A 197 -8.23 -16.06 -14.43
C ASN A 197 -8.02 -14.97 -15.48
N LEU A 198 -8.31 -13.71 -15.12
CA LEU A 198 -8.32 -12.58 -16.04
C LEU A 198 -7.47 -11.41 -15.51
N PRO A 199 -6.85 -10.61 -16.39
CA PRO A 199 -6.10 -9.43 -15.96
C PRO A 199 -7.03 -8.24 -15.69
N ILE A 200 -6.65 -7.43 -14.70
CA ILE A 200 -7.20 -6.08 -14.52
C ILE A 200 -6.53 -5.17 -15.56
N ILE A 201 -7.32 -4.47 -16.38
CA ILE A 201 -6.85 -3.67 -17.52
C ILE A 201 -7.22 -2.20 -17.36
N LYS A 202 -6.77 -1.32 -18.26
CA LYS A 202 -7.08 0.12 -18.19
C LYS A 202 -8.59 0.39 -18.27
N LYS A 203 -9.10 1.35 -17.49
CA LYS A 203 -10.52 1.75 -17.54
C LYS A 203 -10.93 2.17 -18.94
N GLN A 204 -10.06 2.90 -19.63
CA GLN A 204 -10.26 3.39 -20.99
C GLN A 204 -10.71 2.29 -21.94
N THR A 205 -10.24 1.04 -21.77
CA THR A 205 -10.68 -0.09 -22.57
C THR A 205 -12.18 -0.38 -22.38
N CYS A 206 -12.65 -0.46 -21.14
CA CYS A 206 -14.07 -0.57 -20.86
C CYS A 206 -14.82 0.71 -21.28
N GLU A 207 -14.28 1.90 -21.01
CA GLU A 207 -14.95 3.16 -21.33
C GLU A 207 -15.24 3.34 -22.82
N LEU A 208 -14.31 2.89 -23.68
CA LEU A 208 -14.50 2.85 -25.13
C LEU A 208 -15.60 1.87 -25.52
N GLY A 209 -15.61 0.66 -24.94
CA GLY A 209 -16.58 -0.38 -25.25
C GLY A 209 -18.01 -0.04 -24.78
N TYR A 210 -18.15 0.42 -23.54
CA TYR A 210 -19.45 0.78 -22.93
C TYR A 210 -19.88 2.22 -23.24
N LYS A 211 -19.04 3.02 -23.93
CA LYS A 211 -19.27 4.44 -24.23
C LYS A 211 -19.62 5.27 -22.98
N LYS A 212 -18.98 4.96 -21.86
CA LYS A 212 -19.28 5.55 -20.54
C LYS A 212 -18.04 5.60 -19.67
N LYS A 213 -17.80 6.73 -19.00
CA LYS A 213 -16.70 6.87 -18.04
C LYS A 213 -16.93 6.03 -16.78
N LEU A 214 -15.91 5.30 -16.36
CA LEU A 214 -15.93 4.49 -15.14
C LEU A 214 -15.57 5.39 -13.94
N ILE A 215 -16.22 5.15 -12.79
CA ILE A 215 -15.90 5.87 -11.55
C ILE A 215 -14.74 5.21 -10.79
N SER A 216 -14.20 5.88 -9.77
CA SER A 216 -13.08 5.38 -8.96
C SER A 216 -13.36 4.01 -8.33
N SER A 217 -14.62 3.75 -7.95
CA SER A 217 -15.05 2.49 -7.34
C SER A 217 -15.30 1.34 -8.31
N GLN A 218 -14.99 1.49 -9.60
CA GLN A 218 -15.16 0.45 -10.62
C GLN A 218 -13.80 -0.04 -11.14
N LEU A 219 -13.75 -1.33 -11.49
CA LEU A 219 -12.62 -1.99 -12.11
C LEU A 219 -13.01 -2.47 -13.52
N CYS A 220 -12.06 -2.45 -14.44
CA CYS A 220 -12.18 -3.06 -15.76
C CYS A 220 -11.31 -4.32 -15.79
N ILE A 221 -11.92 -5.50 -15.98
CA ILE A 221 -11.23 -6.79 -15.91
C ILE A 221 -11.61 -7.62 -17.14
N GLY A 222 -10.61 -8.18 -17.80
CA GLY A 222 -10.82 -8.98 -19.01
C GLY A 222 -9.73 -8.76 -20.05
N LYS A 223 -9.98 -9.26 -21.25
CA LYS A 223 -9.06 -9.14 -22.40
C LYS A 223 -9.67 -8.25 -23.47
N ILE A 224 -8.81 -7.69 -24.32
CA ILE A 224 -9.22 -6.92 -25.50
C ILE A 224 -9.56 -7.91 -26.62
N GLY A 225 -10.73 -7.76 -27.23
CA GLY A 225 -11.25 -8.66 -28.27
C GLY A 225 -12.08 -9.82 -27.73
N ASP A 226 -12.72 -10.57 -28.63
CA ASP A 226 -13.49 -11.77 -28.27
C ASP A 226 -12.54 -12.85 -27.77
N SER A 227 -12.48 -12.99 -26.45
CA SER A 227 -11.56 -13.91 -25.78
C SER A 227 -12.23 -15.22 -25.37
N GLY A 228 -13.54 -15.34 -25.60
CA GLY A 228 -14.36 -16.46 -25.13
C GLY A 228 -14.43 -16.60 -23.60
N GLN A 229 -14.00 -15.59 -22.83
CA GLN A 229 -13.89 -15.65 -21.36
C GLN A 229 -14.35 -14.33 -20.71
N ASP A 230 -15.39 -14.41 -19.87
CA ASP A 230 -15.90 -13.33 -19.03
C ASP A 230 -16.76 -13.91 -17.89
N SER A 231 -17.05 -13.13 -16.87
CA SER A 231 -18.17 -13.41 -15.96
C SER A 231 -19.50 -13.17 -16.69
N CYS A 232 -20.55 -13.92 -16.37
CA CYS A 232 -21.83 -13.82 -17.06
C CYS A 232 -23.01 -13.69 -16.09
N ASN A 233 -24.23 -13.56 -16.63
CA ASN A 233 -25.45 -13.50 -15.80
C ASN A 233 -25.52 -14.71 -14.88
N GLY A 234 -25.72 -14.47 -13.58
CA GLY A 234 -25.63 -15.48 -12.52
C GLY A 234 -24.34 -15.43 -11.69
N ASP A 235 -23.29 -14.76 -12.19
CA ASP A 235 -22.06 -14.48 -11.43
C ASP A 235 -22.15 -13.21 -10.59
N SER A 236 -23.14 -12.35 -10.85
CA SER A 236 -23.35 -11.08 -10.16
C SER A 236 -23.21 -11.19 -8.64
N GLY A 237 -22.36 -10.36 -8.06
CA GLY A 237 -22.06 -10.35 -6.64
C GLY A 237 -20.97 -11.32 -6.18
N SER A 238 -20.53 -12.25 -7.03
CA SER A 238 -19.40 -13.13 -6.72
C SER A 238 -18.11 -12.35 -6.53
N GLY A 239 -17.25 -12.86 -5.66
CA GLY A 239 -15.97 -12.22 -5.33
C GLY A 239 -14.91 -12.42 -6.39
N VAL A 240 -14.15 -11.37 -6.66
CA VAL A 240 -12.94 -11.40 -7.47
C VAL A 240 -11.75 -11.41 -6.54
N THR A 241 -10.96 -12.49 -6.58
CA THR A 241 -9.84 -12.69 -5.65
C THR A 241 -8.47 -12.60 -6.32
N MET A 242 -7.51 -12.03 -5.62
CA MET A 242 -6.11 -11.98 -6.03
C MET A 242 -5.25 -12.76 -5.04
N LYS A 243 -4.44 -13.70 -5.54
CA LYS A 243 -3.50 -14.49 -4.73
C LYS A 243 -2.29 -13.66 -4.35
N ARG A 244 -1.87 -13.74 -3.09
CA ARG A 244 -0.60 -13.16 -2.63
C ARG A 244 0.02 -13.91 -1.46
N ALA A 245 1.34 -14.03 -1.47
CA ALA A 245 2.10 -14.53 -0.35
C ALA A 245 2.23 -13.46 0.73
N LEU A 246 1.87 -13.80 1.97
CA LEU A 246 2.10 -13.01 3.18
C LEU A 246 2.61 -13.98 4.25
N ASP A 247 3.71 -13.65 4.91
CA ASP A 247 4.40 -14.51 5.91
C ASP A 247 4.78 -15.90 5.33
N GLY A 248 5.15 -15.94 4.04
CA GLY A 248 5.46 -17.18 3.33
C GLY A 248 4.23 -18.06 2.98
N LYS A 249 3.01 -17.63 3.30
CA LYS A 249 1.76 -18.34 2.97
C LYS A 249 0.96 -17.61 1.89
N THR A 250 0.51 -18.33 0.86
CA THR A 250 -0.42 -17.79 -0.14
C THR A 250 -1.79 -17.59 0.50
N ARG A 251 -2.39 -16.42 0.27
CA ARG A 251 -3.74 -16.05 0.68
C ARG A 251 -4.49 -15.39 -0.48
N HIS A 252 -5.80 -15.54 -0.51
CA HIS A 252 -6.70 -14.95 -1.50
C HIS A 252 -7.40 -13.69 -0.96
N TYR A 253 -7.15 -12.57 -1.61
CA TYR A 253 -7.65 -11.25 -1.23
C TYR A 253 -8.81 -10.84 -2.13
N LEU A 254 -9.95 -10.49 -1.54
CA LEU A 254 -11.13 -10.02 -2.24
C LEU A 254 -10.92 -8.57 -2.72
N VAL A 255 -10.64 -8.39 -3.99
CA VAL A 255 -10.30 -7.08 -4.59
C VAL A 255 -11.44 -6.49 -5.41
N GLY A 256 -12.37 -7.32 -5.86
CA GLY A 256 -13.53 -6.87 -6.61
C GLY A 256 -14.79 -7.71 -6.38
N ILE A 257 -15.91 -7.24 -6.91
CA ILE A 257 -17.21 -7.92 -6.95
C ILE A 257 -17.72 -7.87 -8.39
N VAL A 258 -18.20 -8.99 -8.92
CA VAL A 258 -18.85 -9.03 -10.24
C VAL A 258 -20.06 -8.09 -10.24
N SER A 259 -20.08 -7.12 -11.15
CA SER A 259 -21.17 -6.13 -11.24
C SER A 259 -21.95 -6.28 -12.55
N HIS A 260 -21.38 -5.86 -13.69
CA HIS A 260 -22.07 -5.92 -14.98
C HIS A 260 -21.11 -6.03 -16.15
N GLY A 261 -21.60 -6.57 -17.27
CA GLY A 261 -20.83 -6.77 -18.50
C GLY A 261 -21.61 -6.36 -19.74
N PHE A 262 -21.10 -6.73 -20.91
CA PHE A 262 -21.85 -6.65 -22.16
C PHE A 262 -23.06 -7.60 -22.12
N THR A 263 -24.09 -7.31 -22.93
CA THR A 263 -25.29 -8.15 -23.02
C THR A 263 -24.99 -9.57 -23.50
N GLN A 264 -24.03 -9.70 -24.42
CA GLN A 264 -23.43 -10.97 -24.78
C GLN A 264 -22.14 -11.14 -23.98
N CYS A 265 -22.11 -12.14 -23.12
CA CYS A 265 -20.91 -12.46 -22.33
C CYS A 265 -19.75 -12.83 -23.24
N ALA A 266 -18.52 -12.71 -22.74
CA ALA A 266 -17.27 -13.03 -23.44
C ALA A 266 -16.90 -12.18 -24.67
N THR A 267 -17.73 -11.19 -25.03
CA THR A 267 -17.48 -10.28 -26.17
C THR A 267 -16.53 -9.12 -25.86
N GLY A 268 -16.16 -8.94 -24.59
CA GLY A 268 -15.26 -7.87 -24.14
C GLY A 268 -15.00 -7.92 -22.63
N PRO A 269 -14.30 -6.92 -22.08
CA PRO A 269 -14.02 -6.86 -20.64
C PRO A 269 -15.27 -6.50 -19.82
N GLY A 270 -15.37 -7.06 -18.62
CA GLY A 270 -16.44 -6.79 -17.66
C GLY A 270 -16.13 -5.64 -16.69
N ILE A 271 -17.18 -5.10 -16.09
CA ILE A 271 -17.11 -4.06 -15.05
C ILE A 271 -17.39 -4.69 -13.67
N TYR A 272 -16.50 -4.39 -12.73
CA TYR A 272 -16.52 -4.95 -11.38
C TYR A 272 -16.49 -3.82 -10.34
N THR A 273 -17.06 -4.03 -9.17
CA THR A 273 -16.97 -3.05 -8.07
C THR A 273 -15.67 -3.26 -7.30
N SER A 274 -14.90 -2.19 -7.06
CA SER A 274 -13.64 -2.22 -6.29
C SER A 274 -13.93 -2.37 -4.80
N VAL A 275 -13.55 -3.50 -4.21
CA VAL A 275 -13.76 -3.78 -2.76
C VAL A 275 -12.85 -2.90 -1.91
N SER A 276 -11.63 -2.64 -2.37
CA SER A 276 -10.69 -1.76 -1.69
C SER A 276 -11.22 -0.33 -1.56
N HIS A 277 -12.08 0.14 -2.48
CA HIS A 277 -12.77 1.43 -2.36
C HIS A 277 -13.68 1.52 -1.12
N TYR A 278 -14.30 0.41 -0.73
CA TYR A 278 -15.27 0.39 0.36
C TYR A 278 -14.74 -0.23 1.65
N VAL A 279 -13.45 -0.60 1.71
CA VAL A 279 -12.95 -1.44 2.81
C VAL A 279 -13.12 -0.79 4.18
N ASN A 280 -12.88 0.50 4.33
CA ASN A 280 -13.10 1.21 5.60
C ASN A 280 -14.58 1.17 6.00
N LYS A 281 -15.49 1.48 5.07
CA LYS A 281 -16.94 1.42 5.31
C LYS A 281 -17.41 0.03 5.71
N ILE A 282 -16.88 -1.02 5.08
CA ILE A 282 -17.18 -2.41 5.42
C ILE A 282 -16.79 -2.68 6.89
N LEU A 283 -15.60 -2.27 7.31
CA LEU A 283 -15.09 -2.52 8.66
C LEU A 283 -15.83 -1.74 9.74
N ASP A 284 -16.16 -0.48 9.47
CA ASP A 284 -16.94 0.37 10.39
C ASP A 284 -18.30 -0.26 10.70
N ASN A 285 -18.90 -0.93 9.71
CA ASN A 285 -20.19 -1.61 9.86
C ASN A 285 -20.10 -2.99 10.53
N ILE A 286 -18.97 -3.67 10.43
CA ILE A 286 -18.73 -4.95 11.11
C ILE A 286 -18.35 -4.74 12.59
N THR A 287 -17.71 -3.62 12.92
CA THR A 287 -17.31 -3.28 14.31
C THR A 287 -18.45 -2.74 15.17
N SER A 288 -19.38 -1.98 14.58
CA SER A 288 -20.44 -1.26 15.31
C SER A 288 -21.51 -2.17 15.96
N THR A 289 -21.62 -3.44 15.55
CA THR A 289 -22.61 -4.40 16.08
C THR A 289 -22.19 -5.06 17.40
N CYS A 290 -20.92 -5.00 17.78
CA CYS A 290 -20.40 -5.67 18.99
C CYS A 290 -20.56 -4.83 20.28
N LEU A 291 -20.66 -3.50 20.15
CA LEU A 291 -20.67 -2.56 21.28
C LEU A 291 -22.04 -2.39 21.98
N VAL A 292 -23.12 -2.96 21.42
CA VAL A 292 -24.48 -2.70 21.94
C VAL A 292 -24.90 -3.70 23.04
N ILE A 293 -24.22 -4.83 23.21
CA ILE A 293 -24.61 -5.87 24.17
C ILE A 293 -23.74 -5.87 25.44
N SER A 294 -22.48 -5.43 25.38
CA SER A 294 -21.60 -5.46 26.57
C SER A 294 -21.91 -4.40 27.62
N SER A 295 -22.58 -3.29 27.25
CA SER A 295 -22.92 -2.21 28.19
C SER A 295 -24.15 -2.49 29.05
N PHE A 296 -25.00 -3.43 28.65
CA PHE A 296 -26.26 -3.74 29.35
C PHE A 296 -26.16 -4.96 30.28
N LEU A 297 -25.33 -5.95 29.94
CA LEU A 297 -25.17 -7.18 30.74
C LEU A 297 -24.08 -7.10 31.83
N ASN A 298 -23.04 -6.28 31.66
CA ASN A 298 -21.98 -6.10 32.67
C ASN A 298 -22.40 -5.30 33.92
N ARG A 299 -23.65 -4.82 33.99
CA ARG A 299 -24.19 -4.09 35.17
C ARG A 299 -25.04 -4.93 36.12
N LEU A 300 -25.30 -6.22 35.85
CA LEU A 300 -26.28 -6.98 36.65
C LEU A 300 -25.81 -8.31 37.27
N LEU A 301 -24.76 -9.00 36.81
CA LEU A 301 -24.30 -10.24 37.48
C LEU A 301 -22.77 -10.43 37.33
N MET A 302 -22.01 -10.31 38.44
CA MET A 302 -20.63 -10.80 38.53
C MET A 302 -20.66 -12.32 38.71
N LYS A 303 -20.49 -13.10 37.63
CA LYS A 303 -19.95 -14.47 37.65
C LYS A 303 -19.29 -14.77 36.30
N ASP A 304 -18.12 -15.40 36.37
CA ASP A 304 -17.26 -15.77 35.26
C ASP A 304 -17.96 -16.65 34.20
N CYS A 305 -17.81 -16.31 32.92
CA CYS A 305 -17.97 -17.23 31.79
C CYS A 305 -17.00 -16.86 30.66
N ASP A 306 -15.92 -17.62 30.52
CA ASP A 306 -15.39 -18.00 29.21
C ASP A 306 -16.38 -19.00 28.61
N PHE A 307 -17.04 -18.66 27.50
CA PHE A 307 -17.34 -19.55 26.36
C PHE A 307 -18.22 -18.85 25.32
N CYS A 308 -17.82 -18.99 24.07
CA CYS A 308 -18.61 -18.66 22.90
C CYS A 308 -19.67 -19.77 22.70
N SER A 309 -20.95 -19.52 23.03
CA SER A 309 -22.14 -20.24 22.50
C SER A 309 -23.44 -19.61 23.01
N CYS A 310 -24.33 -19.24 22.09
CA CYS A 310 -25.72 -18.86 22.41
C CYS A 310 -26.56 -20.13 22.65
N CYS A 311 -27.20 -20.24 23.81
CA CYS A 311 -28.30 -21.16 24.04
C CYS A 311 -29.45 -20.44 24.76
N ASP A 312 -30.67 -20.66 24.26
CA ASP A 312 -31.97 -20.17 24.76
C ASP A 312 -32.19 -20.43 26.25
N ILE A 313 -32.82 -19.49 27.00
CA ILE A 313 -33.68 -19.80 28.17
C ILE A 313 -34.67 -18.66 28.48
N LYS A 314 -35.91 -19.06 28.79
CA LYS A 314 -37.13 -18.30 29.09
C LYS A 314 -37.09 -17.42 30.36
N MET A 315 -37.78 -16.28 30.27
CA MET A 315 -38.11 -15.31 31.32
C MET A 315 -38.99 -15.87 32.47
N ARG A 316 -38.63 -15.60 33.73
CA ARG A 316 -39.60 -15.47 34.86
C ARG A 316 -39.11 -14.55 36.00
N ARG A 317 -39.95 -13.53 36.26
CA ARG A 317 -40.11 -12.57 37.39
C ARG A 317 -39.28 -12.75 38.69
N SER A 318 -38.77 -11.64 39.27
CA SER A 318 -39.37 -10.95 40.46
C SER A 318 -38.49 -9.83 41.09
N PHE A 319 -39.14 -8.66 41.28
CA PHE A 319 -39.04 -7.62 42.34
C PHE A 319 -37.79 -7.43 43.22
N GLY A 320 -37.29 -6.18 43.29
CA GLY A 320 -36.39 -5.74 44.37
C GLY A 320 -35.65 -4.40 44.18
N LEU A 321 -36.33 -3.35 43.69
CA LEU A 321 -35.79 -1.99 43.52
C LEU A 321 -36.64 -1.03 44.37
N LEU A 322 -36.20 -0.58 45.57
CA LEU A 322 -36.74 0.66 46.16
C LEU A 322 -36.07 1.27 47.43
N LEU A 323 -34.82 0.99 47.83
CA LEU A 323 -34.32 1.54 49.12
C LEU A 323 -32.93 2.18 49.17
N VAL A 324 -32.29 2.47 48.04
CA VAL A 324 -30.91 3.03 48.06
C VAL A 324 -30.81 4.46 47.48
N PHE A 325 -31.93 5.07 47.09
CA PHE A 325 -31.93 6.32 46.31
C PHE A 325 -31.91 7.66 47.10
N LEU A 326 -31.73 7.66 48.44
CA LEU A 326 -31.96 8.89 49.23
C LEU A 326 -30.87 9.28 50.24
N GLY A 327 -29.66 8.73 50.15
CA GLY A 327 -28.54 9.15 50.98
C GLY A 327 -27.32 9.44 50.13
N LEU A 328 -26.72 10.63 50.30
CA LEU A 328 -25.46 11.09 49.70
C LEU A 328 -25.58 11.90 48.41
N TRP A 329 -26.47 12.90 48.43
CA TRP A 329 -26.16 14.21 47.83
C TRP A 329 -25.53 15.09 48.92
N THR A 330 -24.44 15.77 48.57
CA THR A 330 -23.69 16.82 49.32
C THR A 330 -22.56 16.38 50.27
N LEU A 331 -21.38 16.14 49.68
CA LEU A 331 -20.09 16.64 50.18
C LEU A 331 -19.22 16.93 48.95
N CYS A 332 -19.35 18.15 48.45
CA CYS A 332 -18.49 18.70 47.41
C CYS A 332 -17.24 19.26 48.12
N ILE A 333 -16.18 18.47 48.17
CA ILE A 333 -14.82 18.94 48.44
C ILE A 333 -14.08 18.78 47.12
N ALA A 334 -13.46 19.87 46.64
CA ALA A 334 -12.67 19.89 45.42
C ALA A 334 -11.56 18.83 45.51
N GLN A 335 -11.80 17.67 44.90
CA GLN A 335 -10.76 16.68 44.64
C GLN A 335 -9.94 17.20 43.45
N THR A 336 -8.74 17.70 43.70
CA THR A 336 -7.71 17.74 42.66
C THR A 336 -7.38 16.30 42.31
N GLU A 337 -7.81 15.85 41.13
CA GLU A 337 -7.53 14.52 40.58
C GLU A 337 -6.01 14.36 40.39
N TYR A 338 -5.35 13.72 41.34
CA TYR A 338 -3.93 13.36 41.26
C TYR A 338 -3.74 12.29 40.18
N CYS A 339 -2.69 12.43 39.38
CA CYS A 339 -2.37 11.51 38.28
C CYS A 339 -0.85 11.32 38.15
N MET A 340 -0.44 10.32 37.38
CA MET A 340 0.97 10.06 37.05
C MET A 340 1.21 10.32 35.57
N THR A 341 2.25 11.07 35.22
CA THR A 341 2.60 11.32 33.82
C THR A 341 3.13 10.04 33.14
N PRO A 342 3.20 9.98 31.80
CA PRO A 342 3.79 8.83 31.10
C PRO A 342 5.28 8.60 31.40
N ARG A 343 5.93 9.54 32.11
CA ARG A 343 7.30 9.41 32.63
C ARG A 343 7.34 8.96 34.10
N GLN A 344 6.20 8.58 34.68
CA GLN A 344 6.04 8.21 36.09
C GLN A 344 6.34 9.35 37.07
N GLU A 345 6.13 10.60 36.65
CA GLU A 345 6.22 11.77 37.53
C GLU A 345 4.83 12.09 38.10
N GLY A 346 4.74 12.51 39.38
CA GLY A 346 3.49 12.95 39.99
C GLY A 346 2.96 14.25 39.38
N GLY A 347 1.65 14.34 39.15
CA GLY A 347 1.03 15.49 38.50
C GLY A 347 -0.45 15.67 38.81
N ASP A 348 -1.00 16.79 38.34
CA ASP A 348 -2.42 17.10 38.48
C ASP A 348 -3.15 16.93 37.14
N CYS A 349 -4.35 16.33 37.17
CA CYS A 349 -5.21 16.22 35.99
C CYS A 349 -5.95 17.54 35.72
N LYS A 350 -5.50 18.31 34.73
CA LYS A 350 -6.04 19.64 34.39
C LYS A 350 -6.32 19.76 32.89
N ILE A 351 -7.19 20.69 32.47
CA ILE A 351 -7.48 20.89 31.04
C ILE A 351 -6.17 21.20 30.29
N ILE A 352 -6.01 20.68 29.06
CA ILE A 352 -4.76 20.80 28.30
C ILE A 352 -4.23 22.24 28.15
N THR A 353 -5.09 23.26 28.12
CA THR A 353 -4.71 24.67 28.08
C THR A 353 -4.08 25.18 29.38
N GLN A 354 -4.34 24.50 30.50
CA GLN A 354 -3.83 24.81 31.84
C GLN A 354 -2.54 24.03 32.18
N CYS A 355 -2.01 23.23 31.24
CA CYS A 355 -0.74 22.53 31.38
C CYS A 355 0.29 23.08 30.37
N PRO A 356 1.14 24.06 30.73
CA PRO A 356 2.00 24.76 29.77
C PRO A 356 2.97 23.86 28.98
N SER A 357 3.50 22.81 29.62
CA SER A 357 4.45 21.87 29.01
C SER A 357 3.81 21.06 27.87
N LEU A 358 2.62 20.50 28.11
CA LEU A 358 1.87 19.72 27.13
C LEU A 358 1.13 20.61 26.11
N PHE A 359 0.66 21.77 26.53
CA PHE A 359 0.03 22.73 25.62
C PHE A 359 1.00 23.23 24.55
N LYS A 360 2.28 23.40 24.89
CA LYS A 360 3.33 23.75 23.92
C LYS A 360 3.53 22.67 22.85
N ILE A 361 3.44 21.38 23.24
CA ILE A 361 3.48 20.25 22.31
C ILE A 361 2.26 20.28 21.39
N LEU A 362 1.06 20.56 21.92
CA LEU A 362 -0.18 20.64 21.13
C LEU A 362 -0.15 21.80 20.11
N LYS A 363 0.52 22.91 20.44
CA LYS A 363 0.68 24.07 19.55
C LYS A 363 1.72 23.86 18.45
N ASN A 364 2.66 22.92 18.60
CA ASN A 364 3.64 22.60 17.58
C ASN A 364 2.99 21.77 16.47
N ARG A 365 2.60 22.41 15.37
CA ARG A 365 2.04 21.74 14.20
C ARG A 365 3.10 21.59 13.11
N PRO A 366 3.28 20.39 12.52
CA PRO A 366 2.60 19.13 12.87
C PRO A 366 3.12 18.51 14.18
N ILE A 367 2.21 17.91 14.97
CA ILE A 367 2.57 17.22 16.22
C ILE A 367 3.22 15.89 15.83
N ARG A 368 4.45 15.63 16.31
CA ARG A 368 5.17 14.37 16.04
C ARG A 368 4.39 13.19 16.61
N SER A 369 4.51 11.99 16.03
CA SER A 369 3.80 10.80 16.51
C SER A 369 4.12 10.49 17.98
N GLU A 370 5.38 10.61 18.38
CA GLU A 370 5.84 10.43 19.77
C GLU A 370 5.24 11.46 20.72
N ASP A 371 5.15 12.72 20.28
CA ASP A 371 4.55 13.83 21.02
C ASP A 371 3.01 13.69 21.10
N ALA A 372 2.38 13.19 20.04
CA ALA A 372 0.96 12.89 19.99
C ALA A 372 0.62 11.68 20.88
N ASP A 373 1.47 10.66 20.88
CA ASP A 373 1.38 9.52 21.79
C ASP A 373 1.65 9.94 23.23
N TYR A 374 2.60 10.84 23.47
CA TYR A 374 2.85 11.41 24.80
C TYR A 374 1.66 12.21 25.30
N LEU A 375 1.04 13.04 24.46
CA LEU A 375 -0.20 13.77 24.77
C LEU A 375 -1.37 12.82 25.02
N ARG A 376 -1.52 11.77 24.21
CA ARG A 376 -2.57 10.75 24.35
C ARG A 376 -2.39 9.94 25.63
N LYS A 377 -1.16 9.55 25.97
CA LYS A 377 -0.83 8.84 27.22
C LYS A 377 -0.91 9.74 28.43
N SER A 378 -0.69 11.05 28.27
CA SER A 378 -0.86 12.03 29.34
C SER A 378 -2.34 12.37 29.58
N GLN A 379 -3.27 11.90 28.74
CA GLN A 379 -4.69 12.21 28.90
C GLN A 379 -5.26 11.50 30.13
N CYS A 380 -5.83 12.27 31.04
CA CYS A 380 -6.35 11.78 32.32
C CYS A 380 -7.87 11.96 32.46
N GLY A 381 -8.53 12.57 31.47
CA GLY A 381 -9.99 12.71 31.46
C GLY A 381 -10.47 13.72 30.42
N PHE A 382 -11.73 14.13 30.55
CA PHE A 382 -12.34 15.20 29.76
C PHE A 382 -13.19 16.10 30.66
N GLU A 383 -13.28 17.38 30.29
CA GLU A 383 -14.26 18.32 30.83
C GLU A 383 -15.18 18.76 29.68
N GLY A 384 -16.35 18.13 29.59
CA GLY A 384 -17.18 18.24 28.38
C GLY A 384 -16.47 17.65 27.17
N THR A 385 -16.18 18.48 26.16
CA THR A 385 -15.44 18.11 24.94
C THR A 385 -13.94 18.42 25.02
N LEU A 386 -13.47 19.06 26.09
CA LEU A 386 -12.08 19.50 26.24
C LEU A 386 -11.24 18.42 26.94
N PRO A 387 -10.12 17.95 26.35
CA PRO A 387 -9.27 16.93 26.97
C PRO A 387 -8.52 17.47 28.18
N LYS A 388 -8.55 16.73 29.28
CA LYS A 388 -7.67 16.92 30.46
C LYS A 388 -6.41 16.07 30.32
N VAL A 389 -5.28 16.61 30.76
CA VAL A 389 -3.97 15.97 30.74
C VAL A 389 -3.29 16.05 32.11
N CYS A 390 -2.49 15.03 32.41
CA CYS A 390 -1.70 14.93 33.61
C CYS A 390 -0.46 15.82 33.50
N CYS A 391 -0.44 16.90 34.26
CA CYS A 391 0.64 17.89 34.20
C CYS A 391 1.65 17.67 35.34
N ALA A 392 2.90 17.32 35.00
CA ALA A 392 3.97 17.10 35.97
C ALA A 392 4.20 18.33 36.87
N LEU A 393 4.42 18.08 38.16
CA LEU A 393 4.92 19.07 39.10
C LEU A 393 6.42 19.30 38.80
N GLN A 394 6.77 20.44 38.19
CA GLN A 394 8.14 20.68 37.68
C GLN A 394 9.20 20.72 38.80
N GLU A 395 10.24 19.89 38.69
CA GLU A 395 11.61 20.20 39.17
C GLU A 395 12.67 19.77 38.12
N THR A 396 13.85 20.38 38.22
CA THR A 396 14.86 20.68 37.19
C THR A 396 15.73 19.53 36.65
N VAL A 397 16.06 19.65 35.36
CA VAL A 397 17.18 19.13 34.53
C VAL A 397 18.36 18.44 35.27
N GLN A 398 18.78 17.25 34.81
CA GLN A 398 20.21 16.92 34.60
C GLN A 398 20.47 15.71 33.68
N THR A 399 21.58 15.84 32.95
CA THR A 399 22.11 15.06 31.83
C THR A 399 23.04 13.96 32.32
N THR A 400 23.04 12.74 31.72
CA THR A 400 24.29 11.94 31.69
C THR A 400 24.37 10.96 30.52
N THR A 401 25.53 11.02 29.88
CA THR A 401 26.14 10.23 28.81
C THR A 401 26.52 8.83 29.29
N GLN A 402 26.46 7.81 28.41
CA GLN A 402 27.51 6.78 28.30
C GLN A 402 27.44 5.97 27.00
N ARG A 403 28.62 5.77 26.41
CA ARG A 403 28.92 5.02 25.17
C ARG A 403 29.05 3.52 25.48
N GLN A 404 28.56 2.65 24.60
CA GLN A 404 29.18 1.35 24.34
C GLN A 404 29.14 1.00 22.86
N VAL A 405 30.27 0.44 22.41
CA VAL A 405 30.61 0.00 21.06
C VAL A 405 30.29 -1.49 21.00
N ASP A 406 29.54 -1.94 19.99
CA ASP A 406 29.45 -3.37 19.63
C ASP A 406 29.27 -3.56 18.11
N TYR A 407 29.89 -4.62 17.60
CA TYR A 407 30.21 -4.90 16.20
C TYR A 407 29.04 -5.53 15.41
N ASP A 408 28.81 -4.94 14.23
CA ASP A 408 28.22 -5.43 12.97
C ASP A 408 27.29 -6.68 12.96
N THR A 409 25.99 -6.40 12.99
CA THR A 409 25.00 -7.04 12.12
C THR A 409 24.25 -5.93 11.35
N PRO A 410 23.93 -6.08 10.05
CA PRO A 410 23.27 -5.01 9.30
C PRO A 410 21.84 -4.81 9.82
N LYS A 411 21.65 -3.82 10.68
CA LYS A 411 20.31 -3.33 11.04
C LYS A 411 19.60 -2.81 9.79
N PRO A 412 18.28 -3.05 9.63
CA PRO A 412 17.48 -2.39 8.61
C PRO A 412 17.71 -0.87 8.69
N ALA A 413 17.92 -0.25 7.53
CA ALA A 413 18.22 1.18 7.40
C ALA A 413 16.96 2.05 7.60
N ASP A 414 16.25 1.84 8.71
CA ASP A 414 15.06 2.61 9.09
C ASP A 414 15.48 3.91 9.78
N SER A 415 15.87 4.88 8.96
CA SER A 415 16.06 6.26 9.40
C SER A 415 14.73 7.00 9.38
N PRO A 416 14.35 7.72 10.46
CA PRO A 416 13.15 8.57 10.48
C PRO A 416 13.23 9.74 9.49
N LEU A 417 14.42 9.99 8.90
CA LEU A 417 14.66 11.06 7.94
C LEU A 417 14.41 10.64 6.50
N LEU A 418 14.23 9.35 6.22
CA LEU A 418 13.82 8.87 4.91
C LEU A 418 12.29 8.69 4.87
N PRO A 419 11.62 9.07 3.77
CA PRO A 419 10.17 8.92 3.62
C PRO A 419 9.75 7.45 3.75
N SER A 420 8.55 7.20 4.26
CA SER A 420 7.95 5.85 4.22
C SER A 420 7.59 5.47 2.78
N LYS A 421 7.24 4.20 2.55
CA LYS A 421 6.79 3.74 1.23
C LYS A 421 5.49 4.44 0.80
N GLU A 422 4.70 4.96 1.72
CA GLU A 422 3.51 5.78 1.42
C GLU A 422 3.82 7.19 0.93
N ASP A 423 5.05 7.68 1.12
CA ASP A 423 5.43 9.07 0.82
C ASP A 423 6.49 9.19 -0.28
N CYS A 424 7.06 8.07 -0.75
CA CYS A 424 8.12 8.04 -1.76
C CYS A 424 7.73 7.25 -3.00
N GLY A 425 8.38 7.54 -4.13
CA GLY A 425 8.22 6.74 -5.35
C GLY A 425 6.82 6.75 -5.96
N ILE A 426 5.97 7.69 -5.53
CA ILE A 426 4.61 7.87 -6.07
C ILE A 426 4.71 8.77 -7.31
N GLY A 427 4.47 8.18 -8.47
CA GLY A 427 4.43 8.87 -9.76
C GLY A 427 3.56 8.10 -10.75
N SER A 428 3.33 8.68 -11.93
CA SER A 428 2.58 8.02 -13.01
C SER A 428 3.21 6.66 -13.35
N ILE A 429 2.36 5.68 -13.69
CA ILE A 429 2.80 4.36 -14.15
C ILE A 429 3.59 4.57 -15.45
N PRO A 430 4.72 3.86 -15.66
CA PRO A 430 5.40 3.89 -16.95
C PRO A 430 4.47 3.29 -18.01
N ASP A 431 3.80 4.17 -18.75
CA ASP A 431 2.93 3.77 -19.83
C ASP A 431 3.75 3.08 -20.93
N LYS A 432 3.19 2.01 -21.49
CA LYS A 432 3.72 1.38 -22.71
C LYS A 432 3.54 2.40 -23.84
N ILE A 433 4.61 3.13 -24.12
CA ILE A 433 4.84 4.15 -25.17
C ILE A 433 3.63 4.35 -26.10
N TYR A 434 2.74 5.27 -25.71
CA TYR A 434 1.92 6.02 -26.66
C TYR A 434 2.46 7.45 -26.64
N GLY A 435 3.18 7.88 -27.69
CA GLY A 435 3.59 9.28 -27.86
C GLY A 435 5.09 9.59 -27.95
N GLY A 436 6.00 8.62 -27.77
CA GLY A 436 7.46 8.83 -27.90
C GLY A 436 8.23 8.71 -26.57
N ASN A 437 9.46 9.27 -26.52
CA ASN A 437 10.35 9.22 -25.34
C ASN A 437 10.13 10.39 -24.36
N THR A 438 9.14 11.26 -24.57
CA THR A 438 8.81 12.35 -23.65
C THR A 438 8.06 11.85 -22.42
N THR A 439 8.30 12.47 -21.27
CA THR A 439 7.55 12.12 -20.05
C THR A 439 6.20 12.81 -19.99
N ASP A 440 5.29 12.33 -19.15
CA ASP A 440 4.14 13.13 -18.74
C ASP A 440 4.61 14.29 -17.83
N LEU A 441 3.77 15.32 -17.73
CA LEU A 441 4.05 16.56 -16.99
C LEU A 441 4.41 16.30 -15.51
N ASP A 442 3.72 15.36 -14.86
CA ASP A 442 3.89 14.96 -13.46
C ASP A 442 4.70 13.66 -13.27
N GLU A 443 5.30 13.13 -14.35
CA GLU A 443 6.12 11.92 -14.26
C GLU A 443 7.49 12.21 -13.62
N PHE A 444 7.96 11.30 -12.78
CA PHE A 444 9.24 11.42 -12.05
C PHE A 444 9.39 12.75 -11.25
N PRO A 445 8.50 13.04 -10.26
CA PRO A 445 8.53 14.28 -9.47
C PRO A 445 9.75 14.42 -8.53
N TRP A 446 10.63 13.44 -8.49
CA TRP A 446 11.89 13.46 -7.74
C TRP A 446 13.06 13.99 -8.57
N MET A 447 12.89 14.19 -9.87
CA MET A 447 13.96 14.68 -10.74
C MET A 447 14.42 16.07 -10.31
N ALA A 448 15.74 16.25 -10.24
CA ALA A 448 16.38 17.49 -9.85
C ALA A 448 17.45 17.89 -10.87
N LEU A 449 17.60 19.19 -11.10
CA LEU A 449 18.70 19.77 -11.88
C LEU A 449 19.64 20.53 -10.96
N LEU A 450 20.95 20.32 -11.12
CA LEU A 450 21.98 20.99 -10.32
C LEU A 450 22.43 22.25 -11.04
N ASP A 451 22.27 23.40 -10.36
CA ASP A 451 22.55 24.73 -10.88
C ASP A 451 24.00 25.17 -10.57
N TYR A 452 24.79 25.39 -11.62
CA TYR A 452 26.17 25.82 -11.53
C TYR A 452 26.33 27.27 -12.00
N GLU A 453 26.88 28.10 -11.12
CA GLU A 453 27.33 29.45 -11.45
C GLU A 453 28.73 29.39 -12.08
N LYS A 454 28.89 30.06 -13.23
CA LYS A 454 30.15 30.20 -13.98
C LYS A 454 30.82 31.53 -13.67
N ASP A 455 32.11 31.68 -14.01
CA ASP A 455 32.88 32.92 -13.74
C ASP A 455 32.29 34.21 -14.30
N ASN A 456 31.52 34.12 -15.39
CA ASN A 456 30.86 35.26 -15.99
C ASN A 456 29.52 35.62 -15.31
N GLY A 457 29.18 34.95 -14.20
CA GLY A 457 27.91 35.09 -13.49
C GLY A 457 26.75 34.34 -14.14
N ASN A 458 26.98 33.64 -15.26
CA ASN A 458 25.92 32.86 -15.91
C ASN A 458 25.69 31.53 -15.19
N HIS A 459 24.43 31.12 -15.15
CA HIS A 459 24.00 29.85 -14.58
C HIS A 459 23.86 28.78 -15.66
N GLY A 460 23.85 27.51 -15.26
CA GLY A 460 23.60 26.39 -16.17
C GLY A 460 23.46 25.06 -15.46
N PHE A 461 22.67 24.16 -16.05
CA PHE A 461 22.46 22.82 -15.55
C PHE A 461 23.39 21.83 -16.25
N TYR A 462 24.19 21.10 -15.46
CA TYR A 462 25.18 20.14 -16.00
C TYR A 462 25.02 18.72 -15.49
N CYS A 463 24.41 18.58 -14.31
CA CYS A 463 24.11 17.31 -13.68
C CYS A 463 22.66 17.27 -13.24
N GLY A 464 22.13 16.06 -13.19
CA GLY A 464 20.90 15.73 -12.52
C GLY A 464 21.12 15.30 -11.06
N GLY A 465 20.00 15.11 -10.39
CA GLY A 465 19.93 14.55 -9.05
C GLY A 465 18.52 14.04 -8.77
N VAL A 466 18.35 13.51 -7.58
CA VAL A 466 17.12 12.82 -7.19
C VAL A 466 16.75 13.18 -5.77
N LEU A 467 15.55 13.74 -5.58
CA LEU A 467 15.02 14.02 -4.26
C LEU A 467 14.78 12.69 -3.50
N ILE A 468 15.40 12.52 -2.33
CA ILE A 468 15.25 11.31 -1.50
C ILE A 468 14.50 11.55 -0.19
N ASN A 469 14.36 12.81 0.22
CA ASN A 469 13.44 13.29 1.26
C ASN A 469 13.20 14.79 1.04
N SER A 470 12.56 15.50 1.98
CA SER A 470 12.27 16.93 1.82
C SER A 470 13.50 17.86 1.90
N ARG A 471 14.71 17.34 2.15
CA ARG A 471 15.90 18.16 2.43
C ARG A 471 17.18 17.72 1.71
N TYR A 472 17.17 16.56 1.07
CA TYR A 472 18.35 15.93 0.47
C TYR A 472 18.11 15.49 -0.97
N ILE A 473 19.10 15.79 -1.80
CA ILE A 473 19.25 15.30 -3.16
C ILE A 473 20.37 14.26 -3.18
N LEU A 474 20.10 13.11 -3.80
CA LEU A 474 21.12 12.14 -4.16
C LEU A 474 21.61 12.43 -5.59
N THR A 475 22.92 12.41 -5.79
CA THR A 475 23.57 12.64 -7.09
C THR A 475 24.90 11.88 -7.15
N ALA A 476 25.66 12.03 -8.23
CA ALA A 476 27.00 11.48 -8.37
C ALA A 476 28.04 12.38 -7.69
N ALA A 477 29.12 11.80 -7.19
CA ALA A 477 30.21 12.57 -6.57
C ALA A 477 30.99 13.40 -7.61
N HIS A 478 31.06 12.94 -8.86
CA HIS A 478 31.66 13.70 -9.94
C HIS A 478 30.89 15.01 -10.25
N CYS A 479 29.61 15.09 -9.91
CA CYS A 479 28.80 16.31 -10.02
C CYS A 479 29.12 17.35 -8.92
N VAL A 480 29.91 16.96 -7.91
CA VAL A 480 30.29 17.82 -6.77
C VAL A 480 31.76 18.21 -6.84
N LYS A 481 32.64 17.23 -7.07
CA LYS A 481 34.09 17.42 -7.06
C LYS A 481 34.80 16.65 -8.19
N GLY A 482 34.08 16.33 -9.27
CA GLY A 482 34.60 15.55 -10.39
C GLY A 482 35.59 16.32 -11.25
N LYS A 483 36.41 15.56 -11.99
CA LYS A 483 37.40 16.12 -12.93
C LYS A 483 36.76 16.80 -14.16
N ASP A 484 35.52 16.45 -14.48
CA ASP A 484 34.82 16.91 -15.69
C ASP A 484 34.10 18.25 -15.48
N LEU A 485 34.05 18.75 -14.23
CA LEU A 485 33.57 20.09 -13.90
C LEU A 485 34.75 21.08 -13.89
N PRO A 486 34.63 22.23 -14.58
CA PRO A 486 35.60 23.30 -14.46
C PRO A 486 35.76 23.77 -13.01
N ARG A 487 37.00 23.93 -12.53
CA ARG A 487 37.32 24.24 -11.12
C ARG A 487 36.69 25.53 -10.60
N ASN A 488 36.34 26.40 -11.51
CA ASN A 488 35.82 27.74 -11.30
C ASN A 488 34.28 27.75 -11.22
N TRP A 489 33.62 26.67 -11.62
CA TRP A 489 32.16 26.55 -11.50
C TRP A 489 31.76 26.18 -10.09
N LYS A 490 30.71 26.83 -9.60
CA LYS A 490 30.21 26.64 -8.24
C LYS A 490 28.79 26.07 -8.30
N LEU A 491 28.59 24.92 -7.66
CA LEU A 491 27.24 24.38 -7.44
C LEU A 491 26.53 25.24 -6.38
N VAL A 492 25.57 26.06 -6.83
CA VAL A 492 24.90 27.06 -5.99
C VAL A 492 23.48 26.64 -5.59
N GLY A 493 22.83 25.80 -6.39
CA GLY A 493 21.44 25.45 -6.15
C GLY A 493 20.97 24.17 -6.83
N VAL A 494 19.71 23.83 -6.56
CA VAL A 494 18.97 22.73 -7.16
C VAL A 494 17.60 23.24 -7.59
N ARG A 495 17.19 22.88 -8.80
CA ARG A 495 15.83 23.09 -9.33
C ARG A 495 15.02 21.80 -9.26
N LEU A 496 13.80 21.87 -8.73
CA LEU A 496 12.84 20.77 -8.60
C LEU A 496 11.51 21.10 -9.27
N GLY A 497 10.77 20.08 -9.69
CA GLY A 497 9.45 20.25 -10.29
C GLY A 497 9.47 20.80 -11.72
N GLU A 498 10.63 20.73 -12.38
CA GLU A 498 10.83 21.15 -13.76
C GLU A 498 10.27 20.11 -14.75
N TYR A 499 9.84 20.59 -15.91
CA TYR A 499 9.49 19.76 -17.06
C TYR A 499 10.06 20.32 -18.36
N ASN A 500 9.87 21.61 -18.66
CA ASN A 500 10.41 22.27 -19.85
C ASN A 500 11.29 23.49 -19.51
N LEU A 501 12.59 23.39 -19.79
CA LEU A 501 13.61 24.42 -19.48
C LEU A 501 13.38 25.77 -20.17
N GLU A 502 12.54 25.83 -21.21
CA GLU A 502 12.21 27.07 -21.93
C GLU A 502 11.07 27.87 -21.28
N THR A 503 10.27 27.25 -20.41
CA THR A 503 9.04 27.83 -19.89
C THR A 503 8.96 27.76 -18.37
N ASP A 504 8.56 28.87 -17.72
CA ASP A 504 8.40 28.88 -16.26
C ASP A 504 7.11 28.18 -15.80
N THR A 505 6.08 28.12 -16.65
CA THR A 505 4.81 27.44 -16.36
C THR A 505 4.51 26.47 -17.49
N ASP A 506 4.56 25.18 -17.16
CA ASP A 506 4.46 24.11 -18.14
C ASP A 506 3.03 23.59 -18.24
N CYS A 507 2.46 23.61 -19.45
CA CYS A 507 1.09 23.19 -19.70
C CYS A 507 0.99 22.19 -20.85
N VAL A 508 0.16 21.17 -20.68
CA VAL A 508 -0.17 20.19 -21.71
C VAL A 508 -1.67 20.18 -21.99
N GLN A 509 -2.06 20.01 -23.26
CA GLN A 509 -3.46 19.89 -23.65
C GLN A 509 -3.97 18.48 -23.34
N THR A 510 -5.13 18.39 -22.68
CA THR A 510 -5.79 17.12 -22.33
C THR A 510 -7.22 17.09 -22.87
N VAL A 511 -7.82 15.90 -22.92
CA VAL A 511 -9.23 15.72 -23.34
C VAL A 511 -10.22 16.49 -22.43
N SER A 512 -9.80 16.86 -21.22
CA SER A 512 -10.56 17.62 -20.22
C SER A 512 -10.21 19.12 -20.17
N GLY A 513 -9.37 19.64 -21.08
CA GLY A 513 -8.84 21.00 -21.07
C GLY A 513 -7.33 21.06 -20.85
N GLN A 514 -6.80 22.22 -20.45
CA GLN A 514 -5.36 22.41 -20.24
C GLN A 514 -4.94 22.00 -18.81
N LYS A 515 -3.94 21.13 -18.66
CA LYS A 515 -3.31 20.76 -17.38
C LYS A 515 -1.97 21.49 -17.28
N CYS A 516 -1.76 22.27 -16.22
CA CYS A 516 -0.51 23.00 -15.98
C CYS A 516 0.17 22.57 -14.69
N ALA A 517 1.51 22.58 -14.68
CA ALA A 517 2.35 22.41 -13.51
C ALA A 517 2.58 23.78 -12.84
N PRO A 518 2.75 23.83 -11.51
CA PRO A 518 3.24 25.03 -10.84
C PRO A 518 4.68 25.33 -11.25
N PRO A 519 5.16 26.58 -11.07
CA PRO A 519 6.53 26.93 -11.40
C PRO A 519 7.59 26.08 -10.66
N PRO A 520 8.76 25.83 -11.29
CA PRO A 520 9.86 25.11 -10.66
C PRO A 520 10.35 25.78 -9.37
N VAL A 521 10.84 24.97 -8.44
CA VAL A 521 11.34 25.43 -7.14
C VAL A 521 12.86 25.40 -7.15
N ASN A 522 13.50 26.57 -7.05
CA ASN A 522 14.94 26.71 -6.90
C ASN A 522 15.34 26.81 -5.42
N VAL A 523 16.29 26.01 -4.97
CA VAL A 523 16.76 25.95 -3.58
C VAL A 523 18.28 25.93 -3.54
N ALA A 524 18.88 26.80 -2.72
CA ALA A 524 20.33 26.82 -2.53
C ALA A 524 20.85 25.52 -1.88
N VAL A 525 22.09 25.15 -2.18
CA VAL A 525 22.77 24.02 -1.53
C VAL A 525 23.49 24.51 -0.27
N GLU A 526 23.17 23.92 0.88
CA GLU A 526 23.78 24.21 2.18
C GLU A 526 25.09 23.45 2.34
N GLU A 527 25.10 22.17 1.94
CA GLU A 527 26.25 21.28 2.13
C GLU A 527 26.34 20.26 1.01
N GLN A 528 27.56 20.02 0.53
CA GLN A 528 27.88 19.04 -0.51
C GLN A 528 28.68 17.90 0.12
N ILE A 529 28.13 16.70 0.12
CA ILE A 529 28.65 15.54 0.85
C ILE A 529 28.98 14.43 -0.15
N ALA A 530 30.18 14.48 -0.73
CA ALA A 530 30.68 13.39 -1.58
C ALA A 530 31.20 12.23 -0.73
N HIS A 531 30.98 10.99 -1.17
CA HIS A 531 31.50 9.80 -0.49
C HIS A 531 33.01 9.92 -0.23
N GLU A 532 33.44 9.57 0.99
CA GLU A 532 34.81 9.78 1.47
C GLU A 532 35.84 9.01 0.64
N GLN A 533 35.44 7.85 0.13
CA GLN A 533 36.28 6.98 -0.70
C GLN A 533 36.25 7.34 -2.20
N TYR A 534 35.47 8.34 -2.63
CA TYR A 534 35.43 8.77 -4.03
C TYR A 534 36.74 9.47 -4.42
N LYS A 535 37.39 8.99 -5.48
CA LYS A 535 38.63 9.53 -6.05
C LYS A 535 38.35 10.15 -7.44
N PRO A 536 38.31 11.49 -7.58
CA PRO A 536 37.89 12.15 -8.83
C PRO A 536 38.69 11.79 -10.09
N TYR A 537 39.99 11.51 -9.92
CA TYR A 537 40.91 11.21 -11.02
C TYR A 537 41.06 9.71 -11.32
N ASP A 538 40.42 8.84 -10.55
CA ASP A 538 40.43 7.40 -10.81
C ASP A 538 39.54 7.09 -12.02
N GLN A 539 40.09 6.41 -13.03
CA GLN A 539 39.35 6.03 -14.23
C GLN A 539 38.18 5.06 -13.95
N ASN A 540 38.21 4.35 -12.82
CA ASN A 540 37.17 3.39 -12.45
C ASN A 540 35.95 4.04 -11.80
N GLN A 541 36.05 5.30 -11.34
CA GLN A 541 34.96 6.06 -10.70
C GLN A 541 34.24 5.28 -9.58
N TYR A 542 35.00 4.60 -8.71
CA TYR A 542 34.40 3.92 -7.56
C TYR A 542 33.82 4.90 -6.55
N HIS A 543 32.74 4.50 -5.88
CA HIS A 543 32.04 5.31 -4.88
C HIS A 543 31.54 6.65 -5.41
N ASP A 544 31.16 6.70 -6.68
CA ASP A 544 30.64 7.91 -7.32
C ASP A 544 29.20 8.22 -6.89
N ILE A 545 29.06 8.70 -5.66
CA ILE A 545 27.79 9.07 -5.02
C ILE A 545 27.99 10.24 -4.06
N ALA A 546 27.03 11.16 -4.05
CA ALA A 546 27.03 12.32 -3.18
C ALA A 546 25.62 12.68 -2.73
N LEU A 547 25.55 13.37 -1.59
CA LEU A 547 24.35 14.00 -1.07
C LEU A 547 24.49 15.52 -1.11
N LEU A 548 23.44 16.21 -1.51
CA LEU A 548 23.32 17.66 -1.36
C LEU A 548 22.26 17.93 -0.29
N ARG A 549 22.66 18.57 0.81
CA ARG A 549 21.71 19.12 1.78
C ARG A 549 21.23 20.46 1.26
N LEU A 550 19.93 20.59 1.06
CA LEU A 550 19.30 21.85 0.63
C LEU A 550 19.33 22.88 1.77
N ALA A 551 19.27 24.17 1.48
CA ALA A 551 19.24 25.24 2.51
C ALA A 551 17.91 25.33 3.26
N ARG A 552 16.84 24.74 2.72
CA ARG A 552 15.52 24.65 3.37
C ARG A 552 14.80 23.37 2.95
N ASN A 553 13.83 22.95 3.76
CA ASN A 553 12.95 21.85 3.40
C ASN A 553 12.06 22.26 2.21
N VAL A 554 11.92 21.38 1.23
CA VAL A 554 10.98 21.55 0.12
C VAL A 554 9.62 21.02 0.49
N LYS A 555 8.58 21.72 0.01
CA LYS A 555 7.19 21.28 0.20
C LYS A 555 6.89 20.16 -0.78
N ILE A 556 6.39 19.04 -0.28
CA ILE A 556 5.96 17.91 -1.11
C ILE A 556 4.67 18.30 -1.84
N THR A 557 4.64 18.15 -3.16
CA THR A 557 3.50 18.47 -4.06
C THR A 557 3.30 17.34 -5.06
N GLY A 558 2.36 17.45 -6.01
CA GLY A 558 2.26 16.47 -7.11
C GLY A 558 3.49 16.43 -8.03
N PHE A 559 4.27 17.52 -8.10
CA PHE A 559 5.39 17.70 -9.02
C PHE A 559 6.76 17.67 -8.32
N VAL A 560 6.78 17.70 -6.98
CA VAL A 560 7.99 17.61 -6.16
C VAL A 560 7.75 16.57 -5.07
N ARG A 561 8.32 15.36 -5.23
CA ARG A 561 8.21 14.24 -4.27
C ARG A 561 9.48 13.41 -4.25
N PRO A 562 9.81 12.75 -3.14
CA PRO A 562 11.00 11.91 -3.10
C PRO A 562 10.79 10.56 -3.80
N ILE A 563 11.86 9.95 -4.31
CA ILE A 563 11.89 8.54 -4.76
C ILE A 563 12.12 7.60 -3.58
N CYS A 564 11.73 6.32 -3.70
CA CYS A 564 12.07 5.33 -2.69
C CYS A 564 13.52 4.83 -2.84
N LEU A 565 14.19 4.64 -1.70
CA LEU A 565 15.46 3.90 -1.60
C LEU A 565 15.19 2.41 -1.31
N PRO A 566 16.04 1.48 -1.78
CA PRO A 566 15.93 0.06 -1.43
C PRO A 566 16.42 -0.17 0.02
N LYS A 567 15.54 0.04 1.00
CA LYS A 567 15.90 -0.02 2.44
C LYS A 567 15.90 -1.43 3.01
N THR A 568 15.09 -2.33 2.47
CA THR A 568 14.90 -3.69 3.00
C THR A 568 15.92 -4.66 2.39
N ALA A 569 16.20 -5.76 3.09
CA ALA A 569 17.07 -6.82 2.56
C ALA A 569 16.50 -7.40 1.24
N ASP A 570 15.18 -7.51 1.13
CA ASP A 570 14.51 -7.97 -0.08
C ASP A 570 14.67 -6.97 -1.23
N ASP A 571 14.52 -5.67 -0.97
CA ASP A 571 14.73 -4.63 -1.97
C ASP A 571 16.20 -4.58 -2.44
N GLN A 572 17.15 -4.78 -1.52
CA GLN A 572 18.59 -4.75 -1.82
C GLN A 572 19.09 -6.02 -2.54
N SER A 573 18.44 -7.16 -2.32
CA SER A 573 18.79 -8.44 -2.95
C SER A 573 18.14 -8.66 -4.32
N LYS A 574 17.18 -7.81 -4.72
CA LYS A 574 16.51 -7.88 -6.03
C LYS A 574 17.53 -7.88 -7.19
N ASN A 575 17.46 -8.94 -8.00
CA ASN A 575 18.21 -9.01 -9.24
C ASN A 575 17.42 -8.36 -10.39
N TYR A 576 18.07 -7.38 -11.03
CA TYR A 576 17.53 -6.64 -12.17
C TYR A 576 18.14 -7.07 -13.52
N THR A 577 19.15 -7.94 -13.55
CA THR A 577 19.77 -8.40 -14.80
C THR A 577 18.72 -8.93 -15.79
N GLY A 578 18.79 -8.44 -17.04
CA GLY A 578 17.85 -8.75 -18.11
C GLY A 578 16.52 -8.00 -18.04
N LYS A 579 16.20 -7.32 -16.94
CA LYS A 579 15.02 -6.46 -16.82
C LYS A 579 15.31 -5.08 -17.40
N LYS A 580 14.26 -4.44 -17.93
CA LYS A 580 14.32 -3.04 -18.34
C LYS A 580 14.02 -2.15 -17.15
N LEU A 581 14.88 -1.15 -16.95
CA LEU A 581 14.75 -0.11 -15.95
C LEU A 581 14.65 1.25 -16.65
N THR A 582 14.02 2.21 -16.01
CA THR A 582 13.76 3.52 -16.60
C THR A 582 14.81 4.52 -16.15
N VAL A 583 15.39 5.24 -17.09
CA VAL A 583 16.18 6.45 -16.87
C VAL A 583 15.34 7.65 -17.31
N ALA A 584 15.45 8.77 -16.60
CA ALA A 584 14.82 10.02 -17.01
C ALA A 584 15.79 11.19 -16.83
N GLY A 585 15.61 12.24 -17.63
CA GLY A 585 16.44 13.44 -17.57
C GLY A 585 16.27 14.37 -18.77
N TRP A 586 17.17 15.35 -18.87
CA TRP A 586 17.22 16.37 -19.92
C TRP A 586 18.51 16.26 -20.76
N GLY A 587 19.27 15.17 -20.58
CA GLY A 587 20.54 14.94 -21.26
C GLY A 587 20.43 14.82 -22.78
N LYS A 588 21.59 14.84 -23.44
CA LYS A 588 21.70 14.88 -24.91
C LYS A 588 20.96 13.73 -25.58
N THR A 589 20.16 14.06 -26.60
CA THR A 589 19.54 13.07 -27.50
C THR A 589 20.48 12.63 -28.62
N GLU A 590 20.07 11.65 -29.42
CA GLU A 590 20.78 11.19 -30.63
C GLU A 590 21.13 12.35 -31.59
N THR A 591 20.39 13.47 -31.52
CA THR A 591 20.58 14.70 -32.31
C THR A 591 21.28 15.81 -31.51
N ARG A 592 22.39 15.50 -30.81
CA ARG A 592 23.44 16.42 -30.29
C ARG A 592 23.06 17.55 -29.30
N SER A 593 21.83 18.05 -29.25
CA SER A 593 21.38 19.08 -28.30
C SER A 593 20.77 18.43 -27.05
N GLU A 594 21.00 19.07 -25.90
CA GLU A 594 20.24 18.81 -24.67
C GLU A 594 18.75 19.00 -24.96
N SER A 595 17.89 18.19 -24.33
CA SER A 595 16.44 18.32 -24.50
C SER A 595 15.94 19.35 -23.51
N ASN A 596 15.20 20.36 -23.98
CA ASN A 596 14.53 21.29 -23.07
C ASN A 596 13.39 20.61 -22.32
N ILE A 597 12.81 19.55 -22.88
CA ILE A 597 11.72 18.76 -22.27
C ILE A 597 12.29 17.51 -21.60
N LYS A 598 11.77 17.15 -20.43
CA LYS A 598 12.12 15.92 -19.71
C LYS A 598 11.77 14.67 -20.55
N LEU A 599 12.74 13.78 -20.70
CA LEU A 599 12.61 12.53 -21.44
C LEU A 599 12.76 11.32 -20.52
N LYS A 600 12.29 10.17 -20.99
CA LYS A 600 12.48 8.85 -20.37
C LYS A 600 12.92 7.80 -21.37
N LEU A 601 13.67 6.82 -20.88
CA LEU A 601 14.15 5.70 -21.67
C LEU A 601 14.22 4.43 -20.82
N ASP A 602 13.67 3.34 -21.35
CA ASP A 602 13.81 2.01 -20.75
C ASP A 602 15.05 1.29 -21.30
N VAL A 603 16.00 1.00 -20.41
CA VAL A 603 17.27 0.35 -20.71
C VAL A 603 17.39 -1.01 -20.02
N PRO A 604 17.87 -2.07 -20.71
CA PRO A 604 18.06 -3.38 -20.09
C PRO A 604 19.28 -3.37 -19.17
N VAL A 605 19.15 -3.94 -17.97
CA VAL A 605 20.29 -4.15 -17.06
C VAL A 605 21.14 -5.30 -17.56
N LYS A 606 22.44 -5.07 -17.67
CA LYS A 606 23.45 -6.05 -18.10
C LYS A 606 24.07 -6.74 -16.90
N ALA A 607 24.54 -7.97 -17.11
CA ALA A 607 25.32 -8.66 -16.09
C ALA A 607 26.66 -7.92 -15.88
N ASN A 608 27.08 -7.75 -14.63
CA ASN A 608 28.36 -7.09 -14.33
C ASN A 608 29.55 -7.79 -15.00
N THR A 609 29.48 -9.10 -15.23
CA THR A 609 30.51 -9.87 -15.95
C THR A 609 30.61 -9.48 -17.44
N GLU A 610 29.48 -9.26 -18.11
CA GLU A 610 29.41 -8.77 -19.48
C GLU A 610 29.97 -7.35 -19.55
N CYS A 611 29.48 -6.47 -18.68
CA CYS A 611 29.92 -5.07 -18.64
C CYS A 611 31.42 -4.92 -18.33
N SER A 612 31.92 -5.70 -17.36
CA SER A 612 33.35 -5.73 -17.03
C SER A 612 34.21 -6.15 -18.22
N ARG A 613 33.72 -7.08 -19.06
CA ARG A 613 34.45 -7.52 -20.26
C ARG A 613 34.57 -6.39 -21.29
N THR A 614 33.49 -5.63 -21.50
CA THR A 614 33.48 -4.47 -22.40
C THR A 614 34.43 -3.39 -21.91
N TYR A 615 34.29 -2.94 -20.65
CA TYR A 615 35.06 -1.82 -20.12
C TYR A 615 36.53 -2.12 -19.85
N ARG A 616 36.92 -3.40 -19.67
CA ARG A 616 38.34 -3.79 -19.62
C ARG A 616 39.12 -3.39 -20.88
N GLN A 617 38.46 -3.38 -22.04
CA GLN A 617 39.08 -2.94 -23.30
C GLN A 617 39.45 -1.44 -23.28
N ALA A 618 38.75 -0.66 -22.44
CA ALA A 618 39.04 0.75 -22.19
C ALA A 618 39.89 0.98 -20.92
N GLY A 619 40.46 -0.07 -20.34
CA GLY A 619 41.27 0.02 -19.11
C GLY A 619 40.47 0.23 -17.82
N VAL A 620 39.14 0.11 -17.86
CA VAL A 620 38.25 0.35 -16.72
C VAL A 620 37.81 -0.98 -16.08
N GLN A 621 37.86 -1.04 -14.74
CA GLN A 621 37.46 -2.19 -13.96
C GLN A 621 36.13 -1.92 -13.24
N VAL A 622 35.06 -2.59 -13.65
CA VAL A 622 33.73 -2.48 -13.00
C VAL A 622 33.66 -3.43 -11.79
N ASN A 623 33.15 -2.95 -10.65
CA ASN A 623 33.04 -3.74 -9.43
C ASN A 623 31.58 -3.96 -8.96
N ASN A 624 31.39 -4.61 -7.80
CA ASN A 624 30.07 -4.93 -7.26
C ASN A 624 29.30 -3.72 -6.68
N GLY A 625 29.99 -2.58 -6.50
CA GLY A 625 29.41 -1.28 -6.16
C GLY A 625 28.84 -0.53 -7.37
N GLN A 626 29.00 -1.10 -8.56
CA GLN A 626 28.51 -0.57 -9.82
C GLN A 626 27.56 -1.57 -10.48
N LEU A 627 26.69 -1.08 -11.35
CA LEU A 627 25.82 -1.88 -12.21
C LEU A 627 25.81 -1.26 -13.61
N CYS A 628 25.44 -2.04 -14.62
CA CYS A 628 25.41 -1.55 -15.99
C CYS A 628 24.02 -1.71 -16.61
N ALA A 629 23.60 -0.72 -17.38
CA ALA A 629 22.34 -0.74 -18.10
C ALA A 629 22.47 -0.08 -19.48
N GLY A 630 21.75 -0.60 -20.48
CA GLY A 630 21.81 -0.11 -21.86
C GLY A 630 22.66 -1.00 -22.77
N GLY A 631 23.38 -0.36 -23.69
CA GLY A 631 24.14 -1.03 -24.75
C GLY A 631 23.30 -1.42 -25.97
N GLU A 632 22.05 -0.95 -26.03
CA GLU A 632 21.24 -0.96 -27.25
C GLU A 632 21.67 0.24 -28.12
N LYS A 633 21.84 0.03 -29.43
CA LYS A 633 22.24 1.10 -30.36
C LYS A 633 21.27 2.29 -30.29
N GLY A 634 21.80 3.50 -30.10
CA GLY A 634 21.03 4.74 -30.01
C GLY A 634 20.37 5.01 -28.65
N LYS A 635 20.43 4.07 -27.71
CA LYS A 635 19.71 4.16 -26.43
C LYS A 635 20.68 4.15 -25.24
N ASP A 636 20.85 5.31 -24.63
CA ASP A 636 21.74 5.45 -23.47
C ASP A 636 21.40 6.68 -22.63
N SER A 637 21.84 6.69 -21.38
CA SER A 637 21.93 7.89 -20.55
C SER A 637 23.14 8.70 -21.01
N CYS A 638 22.98 10.00 -21.24
CA CYS A 638 24.02 10.78 -21.91
C CYS A 638 24.43 12.01 -21.09
N ARG A 639 25.36 12.83 -21.61
CA ARG A 639 25.80 14.05 -20.89
C ARG A 639 24.57 14.92 -20.57
N GLY A 640 24.47 15.37 -19.32
CA GLY A 640 23.30 16.07 -18.76
C GLY A 640 22.43 15.19 -17.85
N ASP A 641 22.49 13.87 -17.97
CA ASP A 641 21.82 12.92 -17.05
C ASP A 641 22.72 12.45 -15.91
N SER A 642 24.00 12.87 -15.91
CA SER A 642 24.99 12.59 -14.86
C SER A 642 24.42 12.87 -13.47
N GLY A 643 24.50 11.91 -12.55
CA GLY A 643 23.90 12.04 -11.21
C GLY A 643 22.38 11.81 -11.14
N GLY A 644 21.71 11.63 -12.28
CA GLY A 644 20.29 11.25 -12.38
C GLY A 644 20.03 9.77 -12.04
N PRO A 645 18.76 9.36 -11.94
CA PRO A 645 18.38 8.03 -11.47
C PRO A 645 18.28 6.99 -12.58
N LEU A 646 18.67 5.76 -12.25
CA LEU A 646 18.15 4.53 -12.86
C LEU A 646 17.09 3.94 -11.95
N MET A 647 15.88 3.75 -12.45
CA MET A 647 14.69 3.51 -11.63
C MET A 647 14.01 2.18 -11.96
N ALA A 648 13.53 1.51 -10.92
CA ALA A 648 12.65 0.37 -11.05
C ALA A 648 11.27 0.69 -10.51
N TYR A 649 10.24 0.34 -11.28
CA TYR A 649 8.87 0.33 -10.78
C TYR A 649 8.56 -1.06 -10.21
N ALA A 650 8.30 -1.14 -8.90
CA ALA A 650 8.12 -2.40 -8.20
C ALA A 650 6.95 -2.35 -7.23
N ALA A 651 6.22 -3.48 -7.12
CA ALA A 651 5.23 -3.67 -6.07
C ALA A 651 5.93 -3.99 -4.74
N ASP A 652 5.51 -3.34 -3.66
CA ASP A 652 5.77 -3.80 -2.29
C ASP A 652 4.80 -4.92 -1.89
N GLU A 653 5.01 -5.51 -0.71
CA GLU A 653 4.23 -6.60 -0.12
C GLU A 653 2.74 -6.27 0.09
N GLU A 654 2.39 -4.99 0.11
CA GLU A 654 1.06 -4.44 0.36
C GLU A 654 0.31 -4.01 -0.92
N PHE A 655 0.82 -4.40 -2.09
CA PHE A 655 0.27 -4.01 -3.41
C PHE A 655 0.36 -2.51 -3.68
N GLN A 656 1.30 -1.79 -3.06
CA GLN A 656 1.67 -0.45 -3.50
C GLN A 656 2.76 -0.56 -4.57
N LEU A 657 2.53 0.10 -5.70
CA LEU A 657 3.55 0.23 -6.73
C LEU A 657 4.33 1.51 -6.47
N ASN A 658 5.65 1.37 -6.31
CA ASN A 658 6.53 2.49 -6.04
C ASN A 658 7.72 2.46 -6.99
N TRP A 659 8.18 3.65 -7.33
CA TRP A 659 9.45 3.86 -7.98
C TRP A 659 10.59 3.82 -6.96
N PHE A 660 11.56 2.96 -7.24
CA PHE A 660 12.79 2.83 -6.47
C PHE A 660 13.98 3.28 -7.30
N ILE A 661 14.90 4.03 -6.70
CA ILE A 661 16.18 4.32 -7.33
C ILE A 661 17.12 3.14 -7.12
N ILE A 662 17.56 2.55 -8.23
CA ILE A 662 18.44 1.36 -8.26
C ILE A 662 19.88 1.78 -8.54
N GLY A 663 20.06 2.80 -9.36
CA GLY A 663 21.36 3.33 -9.74
C GLY A 663 21.40 4.85 -9.82
N VAL A 664 22.60 5.41 -9.71
CA VAL A 664 22.90 6.82 -10.04
C VAL A 664 23.83 6.84 -11.25
N VAL A 665 23.50 7.60 -12.29
CA VAL A 665 24.31 7.71 -13.52
C VAL A 665 25.72 8.18 -13.16
N SER A 666 26.73 7.36 -13.47
CA SER A 666 28.15 7.65 -13.16
C SER A 666 28.94 7.98 -14.42
N PHE A 667 29.13 7.03 -15.33
CA PHE A 667 29.83 7.25 -16.59
C PHE A 667 29.33 6.31 -17.69
N GLY A 668 29.67 6.60 -18.94
CA GLY A 668 29.25 5.81 -20.10
C GLY A 668 30.18 5.99 -21.30
N PRO A 669 29.91 5.31 -22.42
CA PRO A 669 30.69 5.47 -23.64
C PRO A 669 30.58 6.88 -24.22
N SER A 670 31.61 7.30 -24.96
CA SER A 670 31.59 8.54 -25.74
C SER A 670 31.95 8.22 -27.18
N PRO A 671 31.02 8.37 -28.15
CA PRO A 671 29.65 8.90 -28.02
C PRO A 671 28.69 7.98 -27.22
N CYS A 672 27.63 8.54 -26.65
CA CYS A 672 26.59 7.75 -25.98
C CYS A 672 25.81 6.90 -27.00
N GLY A 673 25.12 5.85 -26.54
CA GLY A 673 24.28 5.02 -27.42
C GLY A 673 25.09 4.08 -28.31
N MET A 674 26.37 3.84 -27.96
CA MET A 674 27.21 2.86 -28.61
C MET A 674 26.66 1.45 -28.37
N GLU A 675 26.48 0.71 -29.46
CA GLU A 675 26.01 -0.67 -29.41
C GLU A 675 27.00 -1.55 -28.62
N ASN A 676 26.48 -2.37 -27.70
CA ASN A 676 27.23 -3.22 -26.77
C ASN A 676 28.05 -2.48 -25.68
N TRP A 677 27.90 -1.17 -25.56
CA TRP A 677 28.50 -0.37 -24.49
C TRP A 677 27.42 0.16 -23.56
N PRO A 678 27.09 -0.54 -22.46
CA PRO A 678 26.12 -0.04 -21.50
C PRO A 678 26.71 1.12 -20.66
N GLY A 679 25.85 2.03 -20.19
CA GLY A 679 26.21 2.99 -19.16
C GLY A 679 26.48 2.31 -17.83
N VAL A 680 27.38 2.89 -17.02
CA VAL A 680 27.76 2.44 -15.68
C VAL A 680 27.13 3.37 -14.64
N TYR A 681 26.49 2.75 -13.66
CA TYR A 681 25.76 3.42 -12.59
C TYR A 681 26.29 2.97 -11.24
N THR A 682 26.30 3.88 -10.26
CA THR A 682 26.58 3.53 -8.87
C THR A 682 25.39 2.76 -8.29
N LYS A 683 25.61 1.55 -7.76
CA LYS A 683 24.55 0.68 -7.23
C LYS A 683 24.06 1.16 -5.86
N VAL A 684 22.92 1.85 -5.84
CA VAL A 684 22.41 2.56 -4.66
C VAL A 684 22.21 1.65 -3.45
N ALA A 685 21.77 0.40 -3.66
CA ALA A 685 21.59 -0.59 -2.60
C ALA A 685 22.82 -0.72 -1.67
N ASN A 686 24.03 -0.65 -2.21
CA ASN A 686 25.26 -0.79 -1.43
C ASN A 686 25.59 0.46 -0.58
N TYR A 687 24.95 1.60 -0.88
CA TYR A 687 25.21 2.88 -0.23
C TYR A 687 24.07 3.34 0.68
N VAL A 688 22.97 2.60 0.79
CA VAL A 688 21.85 2.97 1.69
C VAL A 688 22.31 3.19 3.14
N PRO A 689 23.17 2.34 3.74
CA PRO A 689 23.70 2.61 5.08
C PRO A 689 24.51 3.91 5.15
N TRP A 690 25.35 4.18 4.14
CA TRP A 690 26.10 5.43 4.04
C TRP A 690 25.17 6.64 3.92
N ILE A 691 24.16 6.58 3.03
CA ILE A 691 23.16 7.64 2.85
C ILE A 691 22.52 7.97 4.19
N VAL A 692 21.99 6.95 4.89
CA VAL A 692 21.33 7.11 6.18
C VAL A 692 22.26 7.76 7.21
N SER A 693 23.53 7.36 7.25
CA SER A 693 24.51 7.92 8.19
C SER A 693 24.80 9.42 8.01
N LYS A 694 24.49 9.97 6.83
CA LYS A 694 24.73 11.39 6.49
C LYS A 694 23.50 12.29 6.64
N LEU A 695 22.32 11.70 6.81
CA LEU A 695 21.09 12.48 6.97
C LEU A 695 21.05 13.13 8.36
N ARG A 696 20.65 14.40 8.38
CA ARG A 696 20.41 15.18 9.59
C ARG A 696 19.04 15.87 9.49
N PRO A 697 18.31 16.01 10.61
CA PRO A 697 16.99 16.66 10.64
C PRO A 697 17.00 18.10 10.12
#